data_AF-A0A5A7NZM1-F1
#
_entry.id   AF-A0A5A7NZM1-F1
#
_cell.length_a   1.000
_cell.length_b   1.000
_cell.length_c   1.000
_cell.angle_alpha   90.00
_cell.angle_beta   90.00
_cell.angle_gamma   90.00
#
_symmetry.space_group_name_H-M   'P 1'
#
loop_
_entity.id
_entity.type
_entity.pdbx_description
1 polymer ?
#
loop_
_entity_poly.entity_id
_entity_poly.type
_entity_poly.pdbx_seq_one_letter_code
_entity_poly.pdbx_strand_id
1 'polypeptide(L)'
;MVGPWSADPTASRSKKALLRLASIEPIDLCREAKVERCRATRDLRSCGRCVQRVLAFCGHAALCDECSQRCDVCPICRICLSEGVDNLPFRLYYECVEAGLISWNRDDRLRDGEEGDGENVERLHSLFDVALENNLVSLICQYCAHVCMDETFVSSDPVTAFLLDEKVVEDWCRRTFGNILTEIGKTYNLSVAEMKSRLTLLQKMSSNLSAMGNVIEVLESSVGASASTVLQGLNHLQESISRTKQHLQIMMWCIKHQFLDSVRSRHSDFESWRSSVRERKSEAIKRAWPDTENPILESSEQSTSSLFIEDALSNLDTDQEYADNDKGELSIESLVKSGVNSFSLSKLHGMAACYPFENLRAAVDLLFLRGNSDLVVSKQAIFLYYLFDRHWTIPIDEWRPIVDDFAVTFNITRHSLLESFVFYLLDDHTDEALKEASHLLPEIASPNTHPKVAQALLERQNPDAALMVLRCSGKDGGATLVSPREAVTAVRVRVECGLLTEAFMYQRMICTKIKDKKLLGTYDDLTCNWLLWVEVLVTDFVCLCIRRNLVDRMIELPWNSDEEKHLHKCLFEFGMDDPSSAVGSLLVVYYLQRYRYNEAYQVDCKLQAVEEDFMLKNRNDEISIKVRSMSQWRKGLVSQSVDLLPEILQQKLKAGNLPEIGILRDSEISEVQSNLPKVQEPVFGSLLFNAPNLQLQSNGFLHPPS
;
A
#
# COMPACT_ATOMS: atom_id res chain seq x y z
N MET A 1 -3.08 -47.24 3.07
CA MET A 1 -3.54 -48.63 3.26
C MET A 1 -4.88 -48.58 3.96
N VAL A 2 -5.97 -48.73 3.20
CA VAL A 2 -7.35 -48.60 3.68
C VAL A 2 -7.98 -49.99 3.67
N GLY A 3 -8.55 -50.40 4.80
CA GLY A 3 -9.21 -51.70 4.98
C GLY A 3 -10.62 -51.74 4.35
N PRO A 4 -11.24 -52.94 4.26
CA PRO A 4 -12.49 -53.16 3.55
C PRO A 4 -13.68 -52.49 4.25
N TRP A 5 -14.53 -51.86 3.46
CA TRP A 5 -15.72 -51.12 3.88
C TRP A 5 -16.84 -52.07 4.35
N SER A 6 -17.28 -51.93 5.60
CA SER A 6 -18.59 -52.42 6.05
C SER A 6 -19.57 -51.25 6.09
N ALA A 7 -20.62 -51.32 5.27
CA ALA A 7 -21.68 -50.32 5.23
C ALA A 7 -22.48 -50.30 6.55
N ASP A 8 -22.55 -49.12 7.17
CA ASP A 8 -23.40 -48.88 8.35
C ASP A 8 -24.86 -48.65 7.90
N PRO A 9 -25.87 -49.44 8.34
CA PRO A 9 -27.23 -49.43 7.76
C PRO A 9 -28.09 -48.20 8.10
N THR A 10 -27.55 -47.20 8.81
CA THR A 10 -28.32 -46.09 9.38
C THR A 10 -28.04 -44.71 8.76
N ALA A 11 -27.19 -44.64 7.73
CA ALA A 11 -26.89 -43.38 7.06
C ALA A 11 -28.10 -42.87 6.24
N SER A 12 -28.46 -41.60 6.41
CA SER A 12 -29.48 -40.94 5.57
C SER A 12 -29.09 -41.04 4.09
N ARG A 13 -30.08 -41.12 3.18
CA ARG A 13 -29.84 -41.25 1.73
C ARG A 13 -28.88 -40.17 1.20
N SER A 14 -28.96 -38.96 1.75
CA SER A 14 -28.06 -37.84 1.44
C SER A 14 -26.62 -38.08 1.91
N LYS A 15 -26.40 -38.65 3.10
CA LYS A 15 -25.05 -38.99 3.58
C LYS A 15 -24.41 -40.07 2.72
N LYS A 16 -25.17 -41.05 2.25
CA LYS A 16 -24.69 -42.09 1.35
C LYS A 16 -24.25 -41.51 -0.01
N ALA A 17 -25.07 -40.65 -0.61
CA ALA A 17 -24.75 -39.98 -1.87
C ALA A 17 -23.48 -39.11 -1.74
N LEU A 18 -23.35 -38.33 -0.65
CA LEU A 18 -22.19 -37.49 -0.38
C LEU A 18 -20.91 -38.31 -0.14
N LEU A 19 -21.00 -39.43 0.58
CA LEU A 19 -19.85 -40.33 0.76
C LEU A 19 -19.37 -40.90 -0.57
N ARG A 20 -20.29 -41.27 -1.46
CA ARG A 20 -19.95 -41.76 -2.79
C ARG A 20 -19.34 -40.66 -3.67
N LEU A 21 -19.89 -39.44 -3.61
CA LEU A 21 -19.32 -38.28 -4.30
C LEU A 21 -17.91 -37.96 -3.79
N ALA A 22 -17.67 -38.03 -2.48
CA ALA A 22 -16.36 -37.77 -1.90
C ALA A 22 -15.30 -38.83 -2.25
N SER A 23 -15.73 -40.06 -2.58
CA SER A 23 -14.84 -41.18 -2.91
C SER A 23 -14.69 -41.45 -4.41
N ILE A 24 -15.35 -40.69 -5.27
CA ILE A 24 -15.30 -40.90 -6.73
C ILE A 24 -13.91 -40.53 -7.27
N GLU A 25 -13.42 -41.29 -8.26
CA GLU A 25 -12.25 -40.86 -9.01
C GLU A 25 -12.63 -39.63 -9.86
N PRO A 26 -11.82 -38.56 -9.90
CA PRO A 26 -12.17 -37.34 -10.62
C PRO A 26 -12.57 -37.57 -12.08
N ILE A 27 -11.90 -38.49 -12.79
CA ILE A 27 -12.20 -38.83 -14.19
C ILE A 27 -13.59 -39.49 -14.38
N ASP A 28 -14.07 -40.20 -13.36
CA ASP A 28 -15.40 -40.84 -13.40
C ASP A 28 -16.53 -39.83 -13.21
N LEU A 29 -16.23 -38.63 -12.73
CA LEU A 29 -17.22 -37.55 -12.59
C LEU A 29 -17.76 -37.11 -13.95
N CYS A 30 -16.92 -37.04 -14.99
CA CYS A 30 -17.36 -36.76 -16.37
C CYS A 30 -18.32 -37.85 -16.85
N ARG A 31 -17.99 -39.11 -16.54
CA ARG A 31 -18.82 -40.27 -16.94
C ARG A 31 -20.16 -40.20 -16.25
N GLU A 32 -20.20 -39.94 -14.95
CA GLU A 32 -21.43 -39.81 -14.17
C GLU A 32 -22.30 -38.60 -14.60
N ALA A 33 -21.69 -37.50 -15.04
CA ALA A 33 -22.39 -36.33 -15.60
C ALA A 33 -23.01 -36.62 -16.98
N LYS A 34 -22.32 -37.41 -17.82
CA LYS A 34 -22.78 -37.75 -19.17
C LYS A 34 -24.12 -38.48 -19.17
N VAL A 35 -25.06 -38.02 -19.99
CA VAL A 35 -26.35 -38.69 -20.23
C VAL A 35 -26.14 -39.95 -21.06
N GLU A 36 -26.18 -41.11 -20.40
CA GLU A 36 -26.14 -42.40 -21.09
C GLU A 36 -27.53 -42.76 -21.60
N ARG A 37 -27.62 -43.14 -22.88
CA ARG A 37 -28.86 -43.58 -23.53
C ARG A 37 -28.87 -45.09 -23.71
N CYS A 38 -30.05 -45.68 -23.58
CA CYS A 38 -30.25 -47.11 -23.70
C CYS A 38 -29.88 -47.62 -25.11
N ARG A 39 -28.89 -48.53 -25.19
CA ARG A 39 -28.36 -49.10 -26.45
C ARG A 39 -28.96 -50.46 -26.83
N ALA A 40 -30.18 -50.78 -26.38
CA ALA A 40 -30.87 -52.01 -26.79
C ALA A 40 -31.24 -51.93 -28.29
N THR A 41 -30.59 -52.75 -29.14
CA THR A 41 -30.72 -52.64 -30.61
C THR A 41 -31.32 -53.85 -31.32
N ARG A 42 -31.69 -54.96 -30.64
CA ARG A 42 -32.13 -56.16 -31.38
C ARG A 42 -33.65 -56.32 -31.57
N ASP A 43 -34.49 -55.95 -30.61
CA ASP A 43 -35.94 -56.27 -30.69
C ASP A 43 -36.89 -55.11 -30.30
N LEU A 44 -36.36 -53.94 -29.94
CA LEU A 44 -37.13 -52.73 -29.67
C LEU A 44 -36.53 -51.63 -30.55
N ARG A 45 -37.34 -50.91 -31.34
CA ARG A 45 -36.91 -49.70 -32.05
C ARG A 45 -36.07 -48.86 -31.08
N SER A 46 -34.81 -48.59 -31.42
CA SER A 46 -33.74 -48.05 -30.55
C SER A 46 -34.31 -47.29 -29.33
N CYS A 47 -34.28 -47.94 -28.16
CA CYS A 47 -35.00 -47.43 -26.98
C CYS A 47 -34.65 -45.98 -26.67
N GLY A 48 -33.37 -45.61 -26.74
CA GLY A 48 -32.92 -44.21 -26.68
C GLY A 48 -33.15 -43.51 -25.33
N ARG A 49 -33.92 -44.11 -24.41
CA ARG A 49 -34.24 -43.55 -23.09
C ARG A 49 -32.99 -43.38 -22.23
N CYS A 50 -32.99 -42.33 -21.42
CA CYS A 50 -31.95 -42.04 -20.44
C CYS A 50 -31.83 -43.15 -19.41
N VAL A 51 -30.59 -43.56 -19.14
CA VAL A 51 -30.25 -44.61 -18.18
C VAL A 51 -29.99 -43.99 -16.82
N GLN A 52 -30.79 -44.40 -15.82
CA GLN A 52 -30.73 -43.86 -14.46
C GLN A 52 -29.94 -44.73 -13.49
N ARG A 53 -29.80 -46.03 -13.78
CA ARG A 53 -29.11 -47.02 -12.95
C ARG A 53 -27.87 -47.56 -13.65
N VAL A 54 -26.84 -47.88 -12.87
CA VAL A 54 -25.59 -48.46 -13.39
C VAL A 54 -25.81 -49.94 -13.68
N LEU A 55 -25.54 -50.38 -14.91
CA LEU A 55 -25.43 -51.80 -15.26
C LEU A 55 -23.96 -52.19 -15.34
N ALA A 56 -23.39 -52.60 -14.21
CA ALA A 56 -21.97 -52.96 -14.15
C ALA A 56 -21.79 -54.46 -14.38
N PHE A 57 -21.35 -54.88 -15.57
CA PHE A 57 -20.60 -56.14 -15.76
C PHE A 57 -19.56 -56.10 -16.89
N CYS A 58 -19.84 -55.50 -18.06
CA CYS A 58 -18.83 -55.40 -19.14
C CYS A 58 -18.51 -53.99 -19.64
N GLY A 59 -19.16 -52.93 -19.14
CA GLY A 59 -18.90 -51.53 -19.53
C GLY A 59 -19.28 -51.15 -20.97
N HIS A 60 -19.65 -52.11 -21.82
CA HIS A 60 -19.89 -51.88 -23.24
C HIS A 60 -21.29 -51.35 -23.59
N ALA A 61 -22.32 -51.54 -22.75
CA ALA A 61 -23.68 -51.10 -23.03
C ALA A 61 -24.41 -50.59 -21.77
N ALA A 62 -25.04 -49.42 -21.87
CA ALA A 62 -26.00 -48.92 -20.90
C ALA A 62 -27.43 -49.28 -21.34
N LEU A 63 -28.24 -49.82 -20.42
CA LEU A 63 -29.66 -50.15 -20.65
C LEU A 63 -30.52 -49.43 -19.60
N CYS A 64 -31.71 -48.99 -20.01
CA CYS A 64 -32.70 -48.46 -19.07
C CYS A 64 -33.33 -49.59 -18.25
N ASP A 65 -34.02 -49.25 -17.16
CA ASP A 65 -34.65 -50.21 -16.24
C ASP A 65 -35.52 -51.25 -16.98
N GLU A 66 -36.34 -50.82 -17.96
CA GLU A 66 -37.18 -51.72 -18.75
C GLU A 66 -36.38 -52.66 -19.68
N CYS A 67 -35.30 -52.17 -20.30
CA CYS A 67 -34.46 -52.99 -21.19
C CYS A 67 -33.51 -53.89 -20.42
N SER A 68 -33.09 -53.50 -19.21
CA SER A 68 -32.26 -54.31 -18.33
C SER A 68 -32.97 -55.59 -17.88
N GLN A 69 -34.30 -55.53 -17.72
CA GLN A 69 -35.14 -56.67 -17.36
C GLN A 69 -35.42 -57.61 -18.55
N ARG A 70 -35.16 -57.14 -19.79
CA ARG A 70 -35.46 -57.88 -21.03
C ARG A 70 -34.22 -58.40 -21.75
N CYS A 71 -33.03 -58.06 -21.27
CA CYS A 71 -31.77 -58.48 -21.87
C CYS A 71 -31.00 -59.32 -20.86
N ASP A 72 -30.83 -60.61 -21.15
CA ASP A 72 -30.03 -61.52 -20.32
C ASP A 72 -28.53 -61.46 -20.65
N VAL A 73 -28.19 -60.82 -21.78
CA VAL A 73 -26.82 -60.63 -22.28
C VAL A 73 -26.62 -59.20 -22.75
N CYS A 74 -25.39 -58.69 -22.60
CA CYS A 74 -25.06 -57.37 -23.13
C CYS A 74 -25.26 -57.33 -24.66
N PRO A 75 -25.96 -56.32 -25.21
CA PRO A 75 -26.23 -56.23 -26.65
C PRO A 75 -24.97 -56.00 -27.50
N ILE A 76 -23.85 -55.58 -26.89
CA ILE A 76 -22.59 -55.30 -27.58
C ILE A 76 -21.58 -56.43 -27.38
N CYS A 77 -21.31 -56.81 -26.12
CA CYS A 77 -20.25 -57.76 -25.77
C CYS A 77 -20.75 -59.21 -25.56
N ARG A 78 -22.09 -59.43 -25.54
CA ARG A 78 -22.77 -60.72 -25.29
C ARG A 78 -22.44 -61.44 -23.98
N ILE A 79 -21.78 -60.78 -23.04
CA ILE A 79 -21.55 -61.30 -21.68
C ILE A 79 -22.89 -61.32 -20.92
N CYS A 80 -23.14 -62.40 -20.16
CA CYS A 80 -24.37 -62.57 -19.37
C CYS A 80 -24.51 -61.48 -18.30
N LEU A 81 -25.72 -60.95 -18.15
CA LEU A 81 -26.11 -60.03 -17.09
C LEU A 81 -26.67 -60.88 -15.93
N SER A 82 -26.10 -60.76 -14.73
CA SER A 82 -26.50 -61.58 -13.57
C SER A 82 -27.97 -61.35 -13.17
N GLU A 83 -28.68 -62.43 -12.81
CA GLU A 83 -30.02 -62.42 -12.22
C GLU A 83 -29.98 -61.78 -10.82
N GLY A 84 -30.36 -60.50 -10.72
CA GLY A 84 -30.34 -59.75 -9.46
C GLY A 84 -30.90 -58.35 -9.63
N VAL A 85 -32.13 -58.26 -10.16
CA VAL A 85 -32.79 -57.02 -10.62
C VAL A 85 -33.12 -56.03 -9.49
N ASP A 86 -33.09 -56.46 -8.23
CA ASP A 86 -33.68 -55.69 -7.12
C ASP A 86 -32.77 -54.61 -6.49
N ASN A 87 -31.50 -54.47 -6.89
CA ASN A 87 -30.58 -53.48 -6.28
C ASN A 87 -29.53 -52.90 -7.23
N LEU A 88 -29.91 -52.53 -8.47
CA LEU A 88 -29.02 -51.74 -9.33
C LEU A 88 -28.88 -50.32 -8.75
N PRO A 89 -27.65 -49.88 -8.35
CA PRO A 89 -27.45 -48.57 -7.79
C PRO A 89 -27.70 -47.49 -8.83
N PHE A 90 -28.28 -46.36 -8.41
CA PHE A 90 -28.40 -45.18 -9.25
C PHE A 90 -27.03 -44.72 -9.74
N ARG A 91 -26.98 -44.09 -10.91
CA ARG A 91 -25.83 -43.25 -11.25
C ARG A 91 -25.73 -42.11 -10.25
N LEU A 92 -24.53 -41.63 -9.97
CA LEU A 92 -24.28 -40.69 -8.86
C LEU A 92 -25.15 -39.43 -8.97
N TYR A 93 -25.33 -38.90 -10.19
CA TYR A 93 -26.22 -37.76 -10.44
C TYR A 93 -27.66 -38.02 -9.98
N TYR A 94 -28.25 -39.16 -10.36
CA TYR A 94 -29.62 -39.50 -9.95
C TYR A 94 -29.71 -39.89 -8.47
N GLU A 95 -28.64 -40.44 -7.89
CA GLU A 95 -28.56 -40.69 -6.44
C GLU A 95 -28.61 -39.36 -5.66
N CYS A 96 -27.92 -38.33 -6.14
CA CYS A 96 -27.99 -36.97 -5.57
C CYS A 96 -29.39 -36.35 -5.73
N VAL A 97 -30.07 -36.60 -6.85
CA VAL A 97 -31.45 -36.14 -7.10
C VAL A 97 -32.44 -36.82 -6.15
N GLU A 98 -32.37 -38.15 -5.98
CA GLU A 98 -33.23 -38.87 -5.04
C GLU A 98 -32.96 -38.49 -3.58
N ALA A 99 -31.71 -38.14 -3.27
CA ALA A 99 -31.31 -37.64 -1.97
C ALA A 99 -31.75 -36.20 -1.69
N GLY A 100 -32.35 -35.51 -2.67
CA GLY A 100 -32.78 -34.12 -2.56
C GLY A 100 -31.63 -33.11 -2.56
N LEU A 101 -30.43 -33.51 -2.99
CA LEU A 101 -29.25 -32.64 -3.09
C LEU A 101 -29.25 -31.81 -4.37
N ILE A 102 -29.92 -32.29 -5.43
CA ILE A 102 -30.08 -31.58 -6.70
C ILE A 102 -31.58 -31.31 -6.92
N SER A 103 -31.95 -30.06 -7.14
CA SER A 103 -33.32 -29.68 -7.45
C SER A 103 -33.68 -30.05 -8.89
N TRP A 104 -34.32 -31.21 -9.07
CA TRP A 104 -34.81 -31.66 -10.38
C TRP A 104 -36.24 -31.12 -10.64
N ASN A 105 -36.42 -30.29 -11.67
CA ASN A 105 -37.75 -29.91 -12.15
C ASN A 105 -38.34 -31.02 -13.04
N ARG A 106 -39.50 -31.56 -12.69
CA ARG A 106 -40.07 -32.77 -13.34
C ARG A 106 -40.53 -32.57 -14.80
N ASP A 107 -40.53 -31.34 -15.30
CA ASP A 107 -40.97 -30.99 -16.66
C ASP A 107 -39.95 -31.32 -17.77
N ASP A 108 -38.67 -31.57 -17.43
CA ASP A 108 -37.64 -31.91 -18.44
C ASP A 108 -37.80 -33.29 -19.09
N ARG A 109 -38.73 -34.13 -18.59
CA ARG A 109 -39.06 -35.41 -19.24
C ARG A 109 -39.67 -35.24 -20.64
N LEU A 110 -40.05 -34.03 -21.03
CA LEU A 110 -40.67 -33.73 -22.32
C LEU A 110 -39.69 -33.14 -23.36
N ARG A 111 -38.41 -32.94 -22.98
CA ARG A 111 -37.35 -32.43 -23.87
C ARG A 111 -36.47 -33.52 -24.49
N ASP A 112 -36.95 -34.75 -24.59
CA ASP A 112 -36.25 -35.89 -25.22
C ASP A 112 -35.93 -35.71 -26.74
N GLY A 113 -36.15 -34.52 -27.32
CA GLY A 113 -36.07 -34.27 -28.76
C GLY A 113 -35.00 -33.29 -29.26
N GLU A 114 -34.36 -32.48 -28.41
CA GLU A 114 -33.39 -31.48 -28.86
C GLU A 114 -32.01 -31.72 -28.23
N GLU A 115 -31.08 -32.15 -29.08
CA GLU A 115 -29.66 -32.34 -28.76
C GLU A 115 -29.04 -31.00 -28.35
N GLY A 116 -28.61 -30.91 -27.09
CA GLY A 116 -27.75 -29.84 -26.64
C GLY A 116 -26.65 -30.42 -25.76
N ASP A 117 -25.40 -30.23 -26.15
CA ASP A 117 -24.21 -30.55 -25.32
C ASP A 117 -24.30 -29.93 -23.91
N GLY A 118 -25.13 -28.89 -23.74
CA GLY A 118 -25.42 -28.21 -22.48
C GLY A 118 -26.03 -29.08 -21.37
N GLU A 119 -26.83 -30.12 -21.66
CA GLU A 119 -27.43 -30.93 -20.58
C GLU A 119 -26.36 -31.67 -19.76
N ASN A 120 -25.30 -32.16 -20.41
CA ASN A 120 -24.21 -32.86 -19.72
C ASN A 120 -23.39 -31.91 -18.84
N VAL A 121 -23.18 -30.68 -19.33
CA VAL A 121 -22.48 -29.61 -18.61
C VAL A 121 -23.27 -29.20 -17.36
N GLU A 122 -24.58 -29.01 -17.49
CA GLU A 122 -25.45 -28.66 -16.37
C GLU A 122 -25.47 -29.74 -15.27
N ARG A 123 -25.39 -31.02 -15.66
CA ARG A 123 -25.27 -32.14 -14.70
C ARG A 123 -23.94 -32.10 -13.96
N LEU A 124 -22.84 -31.81 -14.65
CA LEU A 124 -21.52 -31.66 -14.02
C LEU A 124 -21.50 -30.46 -13.08
N HIS A 125 -22.01 -29.31 -13.53
CA HIS A 125 -22.17 -28.09 -12.70
C HIS A 125 -23.01 -28.37 -11.46
N SER A 126 -24.09 -29.14 -11.58
CA SER A 126 -24.93 -29.53 -10.43
C SER A 126 -24.18 -30.40 -9.42
N LEU A 127 -23.30 -31.30 -9.89
CA LEU A 127 -22.43 -32.09 -9.01
C LEU A 127 -21.39 -31.21 -8.31
N PHE A 128 -20.83 -30.21 -9.01
CA PHE A 128 -19.95 -29.21 -8.42
C PHE A 128 -20.68 -28.33 -7.40
N ASP A 129 -21.93 -27.91 -7.67
CA ASP A 129 -22.76 -27.16 -6.72
C ASP A 129 -22.97 -27.98 -5.43
N VAL A 130 -23.31 -29.28 -5.56
CA VAL A 130 -23.43 -30.19 -4.40
C VAL A 130 -22.11 -30.32 -3.66
N ALA A 131 -20.98 -30.45 -4.36
CA ALA A 131 -19.66 -30.54 -3.74
C ALA A 131 -19.31 -29.25 -2.97
N LEU A 132 -19.53 -28.08 -3.58
CA LEU A 132 -19.30 -26.77 -2.99
C LEU A 132 -20.14 -26.57 -1.73
N GLU A 133 -21.45 -26.84 -1.79
CA GLU A 133 -22.37 -26.67 -0.67
C GLU A 133 -22.08 -27.58 0.54
N ASN A 134 -21.37 -28.68 0.31
CA ASN A 134 -21.05 -29.69 1.32
C ASN A 134 -19.55 -29.71 1.68
N ASN A 135 -18.80 -28.65 1.35
CA ASN A 135 -17.36 -28.51 1.64
C ASN A 135 -16.46 -29.60 1.03
N LEU A 136 -16.84 -30.18 -0.12
CA LEU A 136 -16.06 -31.17 -0.88
C LEU A 136 -15.25 -30.54 -2.02
N VAL A 137 -14.74 -29.33 -1.80
CA VAL A 137 -14.09 -28.49 -2.83
C VAL A 137 -12.80 -29.12 -3.34
N SER A 138 -12.13 -29.93 -2.51
CA SER A 138 -10.96 -30.70 -2.91
C SER A 138 -11.22 -31.62 -4.11
N LEU A 139 -12.46 -32.14 -4.25
CA LEU A 139 -12.85 -32.95 -5.41
C LEU A 139 -12.82 -32.12 -6.70
N ILE A 140 -13.30 -30.88 -6.64
CA ILE A 140 -13.30 -29.96 -7.79
C ILE A 140 -11.86 -29.57 -8.13
N CYS A 141 -11.04 -29.23 -7.13
CA CYS A 141 -9.61 -28.96 -7.35
C CYS A 141 -8.87 -30.16 -7.97
N GLN A 142 -9.15 -31.39 -7.52
CA GLN A 142 -8.59 -32.61 -8.09
C GLN A 142 -9.07 -32.87 -9.51
N TYR A 143 -10.33 -32.54 -9.82
CA TYR A 143 -10.86 -32.58 -11.16
C TYR A 143 -10.09 -31.61 -12.07
N CYS A 144 -9.93 -30.35 -11.67
CA CYS A 144 -9.11 -29.40 -12.42
C CYS A 144 -7.69 -29.93 -12.65
N ALA A 145 -6.98 -30.31 -11.58
CA ALA A 145 -5.57 -30.68 -11.66
C ALA A 145 -5.29 -32.00 -12.42
N HIS A 146 -6.19 -32.98 -12.36
CA HIS A 146 -5.92 -34.33 -12.89
C HIS A 146 -6.76 -34.71 -14.12
N VAL A 147 -7.84 -33.98 -14.39
CA VAL A 147 -8.78 -34.32 -15.48
C VAL A 147 -8.71 -33.26 -16.58
N CYS A 148 -8.76 -31.98 -16.23
CA CYS A 148 -8.69 -30.91 -17.23
C CYS A 148 -7.27 -30.70 -17.79
N MET A 149 -6.24 -31.06 -17.03
CA MET A 149 -4.85 -30.68 -17.33
C MET A 149 -3.96 -31.86 -17.77
N ASP A 150 -4.50 -33.07 -17.88
CA ASP A 150 -3.71 -34.25 -18.21
C ASP A 150 -3.83 -34.56 -19.72
N GLU A 151 -2.73 -34.32 -20.44
CA GLU A 151 -2.59 -34.57 -21.88
C GLU A 151 -2.82 -36.04 -22.28
N THR A 152 -2.82 -36.97 -21.32
CA THR A 152 -3.05 -38.40 -21.56
C THR A 152 -4.54 -38.77 -21.60
N PHE A 153 -5.43 -37.95 -21.03
CA PHE A 153 -6.88 -38.16 -21.06
C PHE A 153 -7.50 -37.52 -22.31
N VAL A 154 -7.29 -38.15 -23.47
CA VAL A 154 -7.97 -37.77 -24.72
C VAL A 154 -9.14 -38.72 -24.97
N SER A 155 -10.35 -38.19 -25.11
CA SER A 155 -11.54 -38.97 -25.48
C SER A 155 -11.89 -38.77 -26.95
N SER A 156 -12.20 -39.87 -27.65
CA SER A 156 -12.75 -39.82 -29.01
C SER A 156 -14.24 -39.44 -29.05
N ASP A 157 -14.89 -39.37 -27.88
CA ASP A 157 -16.27 -38.92 -27.74
C ASP A 157 -16.31 -37.39 -27.53
N PRO A 158 -16.95 -36.62 -28.44
CA PRO A 158 -16.90 -35.16 -28.41
C PRO A 158 -17.49 -34.57 -27.14
N VAL A 159 -18.53 -35.19 -26.58
CA VAL A 159 -19.16 -34.77 -25.32
C VAL A 159 -18.20 -34.95 -24.15
N THR A 160 -17.54 -36.12 -24.05
CA THR A 160 -16.56 -36.35 -23.00
C THR A 160 -15.35 -35.42 -23.16
N ALA A 161 -14.85 -35.24 -24.39
CA ALA A 161 -13.76 -34.30 -24.66
C ALA A 161 -14.11 -32.86 -24.23
N PHE A 162 -15.34 -32.43 -24.45
CA PHE A 162 -15.82 -31.12 -24.00
C PHE A 162 -15.92 -31.02 -22.47
N LEU A 163 -16.39 -32.06 -21.77
CA LEU A 163 -16.45 -32.06 -20.30
C LEU A 163 -15.07 -32.02 -19.63
N LEU A 164 -14.03 -32.49 -20.32
CA LEU A 164 -12.64 -32.43 -19.86
C LEU A 164 -12.05 -31.02 -20.02
N ASP A 165 -12.68 -30.11 -20.78
CA ASP A 165 -12.16 -28.77 -21.03
C ASP A 165 -12.19 -27.90 -19.76
N GLU A 166 -11.10 -27.19 -19.50
CA GLU A 166 -10.95 -26.22 -18.41
C GLU A 166 -12.04 -25.14 -18.42
N LYS A 167 -12.52 -24.77 -19.61
CA LYS A 167 -13.58 -23.77 -19.81
C LYS A 167 -14.90 -24.16 -19.14
N VAL A 168 -15.18 -25.46 -19.03
CA VAL A 168 -16.41 -25.94 -18.36
C VAL A 168 -16.39 -25.58 -16.87
N VAL A 169 -15.22 -25.62 -16.25
CA VAL A 169 -15.04 -25.24 -14.85
C VAL A 169 -15.02 -23.71 -14.70
N GLU A 170 -14.40 -22.99 -15.64
CA GLU A 170 -14.45 -21.53 -15.67
C GLU A 170 -15.90 -21.01 -15.74
N ASP A 171 -16.71 -21.55 -16.67
CA ASP A 171 -18.11 -21.19 -16.84
C ASP A 171 -18.93 -21.50 -15.58
N TRP A 172 -18.65 -22.63 -14.91
CA TRP A 172 -19.24 -22.96 -13.62
C TRP A 172 -18.89 -21.92 -12.55
N CYS A 173 -17.61 -21.54 -12.44
CA CYS A 173 -17.17 -20.52 -11.49
C CYS A 173 -17.88 -19.18 -11.75
N ARG A 174 -17.97 -18.73 -13.01
CA ARG A 174 -18.68 -17.49 -13.39
C ARG A 174 -20.17 -17.56 -13.04
N ARG A 175 -20.86 -18.66 -13.39
CA ARG A 175 -22.28 -18.87 -13.08
C ARG A 175 -22.53 -18.86 -11.58
N THR A 176 -21.74 -19.62 -10.83
CA THR A 176 -21.88 -19.76 -9.37
C THR A 176 -21.60 -18.44 -8.67
N PHE A 177 -20.58 -17.71 -9.12
CA PHE A 177 -20.27 -16.38 -8.60
C PHE A 177 -21.43 -15.40 -8.85
N GLY A 178 -21.96 -15.37 -10.07
CA GLY A 178 -23.14 -14.57 -10.41
C GLY A 178 -24.34 -14.88 -9.53
N ASN A 179 -24.63 -16.16 -9.27
CA ASN A 179 -25.71 -16.57 -8.36
C ASN A 179 -25.47 -16.07 -6.94
N ILE A 180 -24.25 -16.22 -6.40
CA ILE A 180 -23.88 -15.71 -5.08
C ILE A 180 -24.06 -14.19 -5.01
N LEU A 181 -23.59 -13.45 -6.02
CA LEU A 181 -23.77 -11.99 -6.09
C LEU A 181 -25.25 -11.58 -6.03
N THR A 182 -26.12 -12.25 -6.81
CA THR A 182 -27.55 -11.92 -6.79
C THR A 182 -28.19 -12.14 -5.42
N GLU A 183 -27.82 -13.21 -4.71
CA GLU A 183 -28.35 -13.50 -3.38
C GLU A 183 -27.81 -12.56 -2.30
N ILE A 184 -26.52 -12.19 -2.39
CA ILE A 184 -25.93 -11.15 -1.54
C ILE A 184 -26.67 -9.82 -1.77
N GLY A 185 -26.85 -9.42 -3.03
CA GLY A 185 -27.56 -8.19 -3.41
C GLY A 185 -29.01 -8.16 -2.90
N LYS A 186 -29.74 -9.28 -3.01
CA LYS A 186 -31.09 -9.42 -2.42
C LYS A 186 -31.06 -9.22 -0.90
N THR A 187 -30.06 -9.78 -0.22
CA THR A 187 -29.92 -9.66 1.24
C THR A 187 -29.59 -8.24 1.67
N TYR A 188 -28.72 -7.53 0.94
CA TYR A 188 -28.35 -6.14 1.25
C TYR A 188 -29.49 -5.13 1.07
N ASN A 189 -30.52 -5.47 0.28
CA ASN A 189 -31.71 -4.65 0.12
C ASN A 189 -32.78 -4.85 1.22
N LEU A 190 -32.54 -5.75 2.18
CA LEU A 190 -33.44 -5.99 3.31
C LEU A 190 -33.22 -4.99 4.45
N SER A 191 -34.09 -5.01 5.47
CA SER A 191 -33.86 -4.26 6.71
C SER A 191 -32.72 -4.85 7.54
N VAL A 192 -32.14 -4.06 8.46
CA VAL A 192 -31.02 -4.51 9.33
C VAL A 192 -31.39 -5.74 10.17
N ALA A 193 -32.63 -5.81 10.68
CA ALA A 193 -33.10 -6.96 11.44
C ALA A 193 -33.19 -8.23 10.59
N GLU A 194 -33.69 -8.11 9.35
CA GLU A 194 -33.78 -9.21 8.40
C GLU A 194 -32.38 -9.65 7.92
N MET A 195 -31.48 -8.71 7.66
CA MET A 195 -30.07 -9.00 7.35
C MET A 195 -29.42 -9.83 8.46
N LYS A 196 -29.65 -9.46 9.73
CA LYS A 196 -29.13 -10.21 10.89
C LYS A 196 -29.66 -11.64 10.95
N SER A 197 -30.93 -11.86 10.58
CA SER A 197 -31.50 -13.21 10.52
C SER A 197 -30.85 -14.10 9.43
N ARG A 198 -30.27 -13.49 8.39
CA ARG A 198 -29.58 -14.17 7.28
C ARG A 198 -28.07 -14.27 7.44
N LEU A 199 -27.52 -13.95 8.62
CA LEU A 199 -26.06 -13.95 8.83
C LEU A 199 -25.42 -15.32 8.58
N THR A 200 -26.10 -16.42 8.91
CA THR A 200 -25.64 -17.79 8.64
C THR A 200 -25.57 -18.11 7.14
N LEU A 201 -26.49 -17.56 6.35
CA LEU A 201 -26.47 -17.67 4.89
C LEU A 201 -25.28 -16.90 4.31
N LEU A 202 -25.03 -15.67 4.79
CA LEU A 202 -23.87 -14.87 4.38
C LEU A 202 -22.54 -15.55 4.75
N GLN A 203 -22.47 -16.20 5.92
CA GLN A 203 -21.33 -17.03 6.31
C GLN A 203 -21.10 -18.18 5.31
N LYS A 204 -22.16 -18.91 4.93
CA LYS A 204 -22.07 -19.97 3.91
C LYS A 204 -21.56 -19.43 2.57
N MET A 205 -22.07 -18.27 2.13
CA MET A 205 -21.61 -17.62 0.90
C MET A 205 -20.13 -17.21 0.98
N SER A 206 -19.66 -16.71 2.12
CA SER A 206 -18.23 -16.37 2.33
C SER A 206 -17.32 -17.60 2.25
N SER A 207 -17.76 -18.74 2.81
CA SER A 207 -17.06 -20.03 2.66
C SER A 207 -17.05 -20.50 1.21
N ASN A 208 -18.17 -20.38 0.49
CA ASN A 208 -18.24 -20.73 -0.93
C ASN A 208 -17.32 -19.86 -1.79
N LEU A 209 -17.26 -18.55 -1.57
CA LEU A 209 -16.33 -17.66 -2.27
C LEU A 209 -14.86 -18.04 -2.02
N SER A 210 -14.53 -18.42 -0.78
CA SER A 210 -13.18 -18.90 -0.44
C SER A 210 -12.84 -20.20 -1.17
N ALA A 211 -13.79 -21.13 -1.21
CA ALA A 211 -13.66 -22.38 -1.92
C ALA A 211 -13.47 -22.19 -3.43
N MET A 212 -14.24 -21.28 -4.04
CA MET A 212 -14.10 -20.93 -5.45
C MET A 212 -12.74 -20.30 -5.76
N GLY A 213 -12.22 -19.45 -4.88
CA GLY A 213 -10.89 -18.88 -5.01
C GLY A 213 -9.79 -19.95 -5.08
N ASN A 214 -9.92 -21.03 -4.30
CA ASN A 214 -8.98 -22.17 -4.37
C ASN A 214 -9.09 -22.94 -5.70
N VAL A 215 -10.29 -23.05 -6.28
CA VAL A 215 -10.49 -23.72 -7.57
C VAL A 215 -9.84 -22.90 -8.69
N ILE A 216 -10.00 -21.58 -8.67
CA ILE A 216 -9.40 -20.68 -9.66
C ILE A 216 -7.89 -20.64 -9.53
N GLU A 217 -7.33 -20.61 -8.33
CA GLU A 217 -5.87 -20.69 -8.12
C GLU A 217 -5.27 -21.96 -8.74
N VAL A 218 -5.95 -23.09 -8.62
CA VAL A 218 -5.53 -24.35 -9.26
C VAL A 218 -5.58 -24.22 -10.79
N LEU A 219 -6.62 -23.61 -11.35
CA LEU A 219 -6.75 -23.36 -12.79
C LEU A 219 -5.68 -22.38 -13.31
N GLU A 220 -5.39 -21.30 -12.57
CA GLU A 220 -4.36 -20.31 -12.94
C GLU A 220 -2.96 -20.92 -12.94
N SER A 221 -2.66 -21.78 -11.96
CA SER A 221 -1.36 -22.47 -11.86
C SER A 221 -1.09 -23.45 -13.01
N SER A 222 -2.15 -23.85 -13.71
CA SER A 222 -2.11 -24.92 -14.70
C SER A 222 -2.13 -24.42 -16.14
N VAL A 223 -2.64 -23.21 -16.41
CA VAL A 223 -2.65 -22.60 -17.75
C VAL A 223 -1.21 -22.28 -18.20
N GLY A 224 -0.77 -22.92 -19.28
CA GLY A 224 0.55 -22.66 -19.88
C GLY A 224 0.67 -21.21 -20.38
N ALA A 225 1.88 -20.66 -20.37
CA ALA A 225 2.20 -19.26 -20.72
C ALA A 225 1.72 -18.78 -22.11
N SER A 226 1.21 -19.67 -22.96
CA SER A 226 0.69 -19.42 -24.31
C SER A 226 -0.79 -19.00 -24.38
N ALA A 227 -1.57 -19.04 -23.29
CA ALA A 227 -3.00 -18.71 -23.28
C ALA A 227 -3.32 -17.41 -22.49
N SER A 228 -2.81 -16.27 -22.96
CA SER A 228 -2.86 -15.01 -22.20
C SER A 228 -4.28 -14.46 -21.95
N THR A 229 -5.24 -14.73 -22.83
CA THR A 229 -6.62 -14.21 -22.70
C THR A 229 -7.45 -14.97 -21.67
N VAL A 230 -7.29 -16.30 -21.60
CA VAL A 230 -7.94 -17.15 -20.58
C VAL A 230 -7.38 -16.82 -19.20
N LEU A 231 -6.06 -16.67 -19.09
CA LEU A 231 -5.39 -16.28 -17.85
C LEU A 231 -5.83 -14.88 -17.37
N GLN A 232 -6.00 -13.92 -18.27
CA GLN A 232 -6.56 -12.60 -17.93
C GLN A 232 -8.01 -12.70 -17.42
N GLY A 233 -8.83 -13.54 -18.05
CA GLY A 233 -10.22 -13.78 -17.64
C GLY A 233 -10.34 -14.44 -16.27
N LEU A 234 -9.43 -15.37 -15.94
CA LEU A 234 -9.35 -16.02 -14.62
C LEU A 234 -8.87 -15.05 -13.54
N ASN A 235 -7.78 -14.31 -13.79
CA ASN A 235 -7.27 -13.31 -12.85
C ASN A 235 -8.33 -12.26 -12.49
N HIS A 236 -9.12 -11.81 -13.48
CA HIS A 236 -10.22 -10.87 -13.24
C HIS A 236 -11.33 -11.48 -12.38
N LEU A 237 -11.69 -12.75 -12.63
CA LEU A 237 -12.68 -13.47 -11.84
C LEU A 237 -12.20 -13.70 -10.41
N GLN A 238 -10.93 -14.06 -10.23
CA GLN A 238 -10.28 -14.22 -8.93
C GLN A 238 -10.30 -12.92 -8.14
N GLU A 239 -9.89 -11.82 -8.77
CA GLU A 239 -9.93 -10.49 -8.18
C GLU A 239 -11.36 -10.08 -7.77
N SER A 240 -12.35 -10.42 -8.60
CA SER A 240 -13.76 -10.13 -8.33
C SER A 240 -14.32 -10.94 -7.16
N ILE A 241 -13.95 -12.22 -7.05
CA ILE A 241 -14.30 -13.09 -5.94
C ILE A 241 -13.64 -12.61 -4.64
N SER A 242 -12.35 -12.26 -4.70
CA SER A 242 -11.59 -11.75 -3.55
C SER A 242 -12.16 -10.45 -3.01
N ARG A 243 -12.46 -9.47 -3.88
CA ARG A 243 -13.14 -8.21 -3.48
C ARG A 243 -14.50 -8.47 -2.85
N THR A 244 -15.32 -9.31 -3.47
CA THR A 244 -16.65 -9.65 -2.95
C THR A 244 -16.58 -10.34 -1.59
N LYS A 245 -15.61 -11.24 -1.41
CA LYS A 245 -15.38 -11.92 -0.13
C LYS A 245 -14.97 -10.94 0.96
N GLN A 246 -14.02 -10.05 0.69
CA GLN A 246 -13.59 -9.02 1.65
C GLN A 246 -14.74 -8.09 2.03
N HIS A 247 -15.48 -7.60 1.03
CA HIS A 247 -16.69 -6.79 1.24
C HIS A 247 -17.71 -7.50 2.13
N LEU A 248 -18.01 -8.77 1.82
CA LEU A 248 -18.96 -9.57 2.57
C LEU A 248 -18.55 -9.75 4.03
N GLN A 249 -17.26 -9.99 4.30
CA GLN A 249 -16.76 -10.14 5.67
C GLN A 249 -16.94 -8.87 6.51
N ILE A 250 -16.60 -7.71 5.94
CA ILE A 250 -16.77 -6.41 6.60
C ILE A 250 -18.26 -6.09 6.76
N MET A 251 -19.08 -6.39 5.75
CA MET A 251 -20.53 -6.21 5.81
C MET A 251 -21.18 -7.07 6.89
N MET A 252 -20.75 -8.32 7.04
CA MET A 252 -21.22 -9.20 8.12
C MET A 252 -20.89 -8.62 9.50
N TRP A 253 -19.70 -8.05 9.67
CA TRP A 253 -19.33 -7.33 10.89
C TRP A 253 -20.23 -6.11 11.12
N CYS A 254 -20.51 -5.32 10.07
CA CYS A 254 -21.43 -4.18 10.15
C CYS A 254 -22.85 -4.61 10.54
N ILE A 255 -23.38 -5.70 9.97
CA ILE A 255 -24.70 -6.24 10.29
C ILE A 255 -24.77 -6.72 11.76
N LYS A 256 -23.72 -7.41 12.24
CA LYS A 256 -23.61 -7.87 13.63
C LYS A 256 -23.77 -6.69 14.61
N HIS A 257 -23.14 -5.55 14.28
CA HIS A 257 -23.17 -4.31 15.06
C HIS A 257 -24.24 -3.30 14.65
N GLN A 258 -25.22 -3.71 13.83
CA GLN A 258 -26.35 -2.87 13.38
C GLN A 258 -25.89 -1.53 12.79
N PHE A 259 -24.84 -1.54 11.97
CA PHE A 259 -24.24 -0.38 11.32
C PHE A 259 -23.84 0.77 12.28
N LEU A 260 -23.66 0.46 13.56
CA LEU A 260 -23.38 1.42 14.62
C LEU A 260 -24.51 2.45 14.80
N ASP A 261 -25.77 2.09 14.52
CA ASP A 261 -26.93 2.98 14.71
C ASP A 261 -27.12 3.38 16.18
N SER A 262 -26.70 2.52 17.10
CA SER A 262 -26.77 2.77 18.55
C SER A 262 -25.61 3.61 19.11
N VAL A 263 -24.57 3.83 18.31
CA VAL A 263 -23.34 4.48 18.74
C VAL A 263 -23.33 5.89 18.17
N ARG A 264 -23.34 6.86 19.08
CA ARG A 264 -23.35 8.26 18.71
C ARG A 264 -22.07 8.61 17.97
N SER A 265 -22.21 9.39 16.89
CA SER A 265 -21.06 10.04 16.23
C SER A 265 -20.74 11.35 16.93
N ARG A 266 -19.45 11.75 16.94
CA ARG A 266 -19.06 13.08 17.41
C ARG A 266 -19.62 14.18 16.50
N HIS A 267 -19.88 13.84 15.24
CA HIS A 267 -20.45 14.72 14.24
C HIS A 267 -21.98 14.65 14.26
N SER A 268 -22.64 15.81 14.19
CA SER A 268 -24.11 15.92 14.18
C SER A 268 -24.73 15.40 12.89
N ASP A 269 -24.07 15.67 11.76
CA ASP A 269 -24.50 15.31 10.42
C ASP A 269 -23.28 15.21 9.48
N PHE A 270 -23.52 14.76 8.25
CA PHE A 270 -22.46 14.55 7.27
C PHE A 270 -21.79 15.87 6.84
N GLU A 271 -22.53 16.98 6.77
CA GLU A 271 -21.98 18.28 6.42
C GLU A 271 -21.09 18.87 7.52
N SER A 272 -21.43 18.66 8.79
CA SER A 272 -20.55 18.96 9.92
C SER A 272 -19.24 18.17 9.81
N TRP A 273 -19.31 16.87 9.50
CA TRP A 273 -18.11 16.04 9.33
C TRP A 273 -17.23 16.54 8.17
N ARG A 274 -17.82 16.78 6.99
CA ARG A 274 -17.11 17.38 5.84
C ARG A 274 -16.44 18.69 6.19
N SER A 275 -17.13 19.55 6.93
CA SER A 275 -16.57 20.84 7.36
C SER A 275 -15.38 20.66 8.30
N SER A 276 -15.45 19.72 9.24
CA SER A 276 -14.34 19.38 10.14
C SER A 276 -13.13 18.78 9.40
N VAL A 277 -13.34 17.97 8.36
CA VAL A 277 -12.25 17.47 7.49
C VAL A 277 -11.61 18.63 6.72
N ARG A 278 -12.41 19.52 6.12
CA ARG A 278 -11.90 20.72 5.42
C ARG A 278 -11.10 21.63 6.34
N GLU A 279 -11.55 21.80 7.57
CA GLU A 279 -10.83 22.57 8.59
C GLU A 279 -9.47 21.92 8.90
N ARG A 280 -9.43 20.62 9.18
CA ARG A 280 -8.17 19.87 9.37
C ARG A 280 -7.20 20.06 8.20
N LYS A 281 -7.69 19.91 6.97
CA LYS A 281 -6.89 20.15 5.76
C LYS A 281 -6.38 21.59 5.68
N SER A 282 -7.24 22.58 5.96
CA SER A 282 -6.84 23.99 5.95
C SER A 282 -5.76 24.30 6.99
N GLU A 283 -5.83 23.69 8.17
CA GLU A 283 -4.83 23.83 9.22
C GLU A 283 -3.53 23.10 8.87
N ALA A 284 -3.59 21.94 8.22
CA ALA A 284 -2.42 21.27 7.68
C ALA A 284 -1.70 22.14 6.64
N ILE A 285 -2.44 22.74 5.69
CA ILE A 285 -1.89 23.67 4.69
C ILE A 285 -1.24 24.89 5.34
N LYS A 286 -1.88 25.50 6.34
CA LYS A 286 -1.32 26.68 7.05
C LYS A 286 -0.02 26.35 7.80
N ARG A 287 0.10 25.12 8.31
CA ARG A 287 1.25 24.67 9.12
C ARG A 287 2.35 24.02 8.28
N ALA A 288 2.06 23.67 7.03
CA ALA A 288 3.00 23.01 6.14
C ALA A 288 4.27 23.84 5.98
N TRP A 289 5.41 23.16 6.05
CA TRP A 289 6.69 23.80 5.75
C TRP A 289 6.81 23.99 4.24
N PRO A 290 7.34 25.14 3.76
CA PRO A 290 7.54 25.35 2.34
C PRO A 290 8.50 24.29 1.78
N ASP A 291 8.12 23.71 0.65
CA ASP A 291 9.03 22.91 -0.15
C ASP A 291 10.08 23.80 -0.80
N THR A 292 11.32 23.30 -0.86
CA THR A 292 12.35 23.92 -1.67
C THR A 292 11.91 23.74 -3.13
N GLU A 293 11.65 24.83 -3.86
CA GLU A 293 11.14 24.90 -5.24
C GLU A 293 12.11 24.24 -6.26
N ASN A 294 12.31 22.93 -6.17
CA ASN A 294 13.12 22.17 -7.10
C ASN A 294 12.24 21.16 -7.85
N PRO A 295 12.00 21.35 -9.16
CA PRO A 295 11.04 20.57 -9.96
C PRO A 295 11.43 19.11 -10.18
N ILE A 296 12.55 18.64 -9.60
CA ILE A 296 13.03 17.25 -9.73
C ILE A 296 12.55 16.38 -8.54
N LEU A 297 12.04 16.98 -7.46
CA LEU A 297 11.48 16.23 -6.32
C LEU A 297 10.05 15.68 -6.57
N GLU A 298 9.39 16.09 -7.65
CA GLU A 298 7.99 15.80 -7.97
C GLU A 298 7.79 14.44 -8.68
N SER A 299 8.38 13.36 -8.18
CA SER A 299 8.08 12.01 -8.73
C SER A 299 6.82 11.35 -8.13
N SER A 300 6.12 12.03 -7.22
CA SER A 300 4.77 11.65 -6.81
C SER A 300 3.99 12.90 -6.44
N GLU A 301 2.78 13.05 -6.99
CA GLU A 301 1.81 14.15 -6.78
C GLU A 301 1.29 14.30 -5.32
N GLN A 302 2.08 13.92 -4.32
CA GLN A 302 1.73 14.03 -2.91
C GLN A 302 2.12 15.41 -2.39
N SER A 303 1.17 16.34 -2.49
CA SER A 303 1.25 17.69 -1.91
C SER A 303 1.71 17.63 -0.45
N THR A 304 2.63 18.51 -0.05
CA THR A 304 3.22 18.55 1.30
C THR A 304 2.24 18.70 2.45
N SER A 305 1.03 19.16 2.15
CA SER A 305 -0.04 19.46 3.10
C SER A 305 -1.19 18.45 3.08
N SER A 306 -1.00 17.29 2.44
CA SER A 306 -2.02 16.24 2.44
C SER A 306 -2.21 15.67 3.85
N LEU A 307 -3.41 15.18 4.14
CA LEU A 307 -3.68 14.39 5.35
C LEU A 307 -3.21 12.93 5.18
N PHE A 308 -2.99 12.19 6.27
CA PHE A 308 -2.67 10.75 6.19
C PHE A 308 -3.77 9.97 5.48
N ILE A 309 -5.03 10.31 5.75
CA ILE A 309 -6.18 9.68 5.07
C ILE A 309 -6.21 9.95 3.57
N GLU A 310 -5.77 11.13 3.12
CA GLU A 310 -5.72 11.48 1.70
C GLU A 310 -4.64 10.67 1.00
N ASP A 311 -3.44 10.58 1.58
CA ASP A 311 -2.36 9.75 1.03
C ASP A 311 -2.74 8.27 0.98
N ALA A 312 -3.37 7.77 2.05
CA ALA A 312 -3.82 6.39 2.11
C ALA A 312 -4.83 6.07 1.02
N LEU A 313 -5.77 6.99 0.74
CA LEU A 313 -6.78 6.83 -0.31
C LEU A 313 -6.20 6.97 -1.72
N SER A 314 -5.28 7.92 -1.94
CA SER A 314 -4.59 8.06 -3.23
C SER A 314 -3.77 6.82 -3.60
N ASN A 315 -3.20 6.14 -2.61
CA ASN A 315 -2.47 4.88 -2.82
C ASN A 315 -3.39 3.69 -3.16
N LEU A 316 -4.71 3.81 -2.99
CA LEU A 316 -5.66 2.78 -3.44
C LEU A 316 -6.07 2.95 -4.91
N ASP A 317 -5.90 4.15 -5.49
CA ASP A 317 -6.34 4.50 -6.85
C ASP A 317 -5.34 4.17 -7.96
N THR A 318 -4.08 3.95 -7.60
CA THR A 318 -2.95 4.03 -8.54
C THR A 318 -2.93 2.91 -9.58
N ASP A 319 -3.74 1.85 -9.42
CA ASP A 319 -3.74 0.67 -10.29
C ASP A 319 -4.98 0.56 -11.21
N GLN A 320 -5.87 1.57 -11.24
CA GLN A 320 -7.18 1.43 -11.88
C GLN A 320 -7.23 1.84 -13.37
N GLU A 321 -6.11 2.31 -13.96
CA GLU A 321 -6.07 2.90 -15.31
C GLU A 321 -6.19 1.92 -16.50
N TYR A 322 -6.19 0.60 -16.29
CA TYR A 322 -6.11 -0.38 -17.40
C TYR A 322 -7.36 -1.24 -17.68
N ALA A 323 -8.47 -1.08 -16.93
CA ALA A 323 -9.54 -2.09 -16.94
C ALA A 323 -10.92 -1.65 -17.48
N ASP A 324 -11.05 -0.53 -18.20
CA ASP A 324 -12.37 0.03 -18.54
C ASP A 324 -12.93 -0.36 -19.93
N ASN A 325 -12.67 -1.57 -20.43
CA ASN A 325 -13.09 -1.92 -21.80
C ASN A 325 -13.48 -3.38 -22.06
N ASP A 326 -14.19 -4.05 -21.15
CA ASP A 326 -14.85 -5.31 -21.55
C ASP A 326 -16.30 -5.46 -21.07
N LYS A 327 -17.20 -5.70 -22.04
CA LYS A 327 -18.67 -5.69 -21.90
C LYS A 327 -19.25 -7.01 -21.35
N GLY A 328 -18.41 -7.88 -20.78
CA GLY A 328 -18.80 -9.18 -20.22
C GLY A 328 -18.73 -9.25 -18.69
N GLU A 329 -18.49 -8.12 -18.01
CA GLU A 329 -18.18 -8.11 -16.58
C GLU A 329 -19.40 -8.55 -15.74
N LEU A 330 -19.22 -9.56 -14.87
CA LEU A 330 -20.14 -9.81 -13.75
C LEU A 330 -19.97 -8.64 -12.78
N SER A 331 -20.71 -7.57 -13.01
CA SER A 331 -20.48 -6.30 -12.32
C SER A 331 -20.80 -6.43 -10.82
N ILE A 332 -19.74 -6.48 -10.02
CA ILE A 332 -19.76 -6.29 -8.57
C ILE A 332 -20.50 -4.99 -8.20
N GLU A 333 -20.57 -4.04 -9.13
CA GLU A 333 -21.38 -2.82 -9.04
C GLU A 333 -22.86 -3.08 -8.65
N SER A 334 -23.41 -4.26 -8.96
CA SER A 334 -24.76 -4.66 -8.54
C SER A 334 -24.93 -4.76 -7.02
N LEU A 335 -23.84 -4.90 -6.25
CA LEU A 335 -23.86 -4.91 -4.79
C LEU A 335 -23.91 -3.50 -4.18
N VAL A 336 -23.64 -2.45 -4.97
CA VAL A 336 -23.65 -1.06 -4.50
C VAL A 336 -25.09 -0.60 -4.32
N LYS A 337 -25.39 0.05 -3.19
CA LYS A 337 -26.72 0.61 -2.96
C LYS A 337 -26.92 1.84 -3.85
N SER A 338 -27.99 1.86 -4.64
CA SER A 338 -28.34 2.82 -5.72
C SER A 338 -28.47 4.33 -5.34
N GLY A 339 -27.95 4.78 -4.20
CA GLY A 339 -28.06 6.18 -3.73
C GLY A 339 -26.73 6.91 -3.54
N VAL A 340 -25.59 6.27 -3.84
CA VAL A 340 -24.28 6.74 -3.38
C VAL A 340 -23.61 7.66 -4.42
N ASN A 341 -23.81 8.98 -4.27
CA ASN A 341 -23.12 10.02 -5.07
C ASN A 341 -21.58 9.95 -4.95
N SER A 342 -21.02 9.34 -3.89
CA SER A 342 -19.56 9.23 -3.69
C SER A 342 -18.87 8.27 -4.67
N PHE A 343 -19.62 7.33 -5.26
CA PHE A 343 -19.08 6.44 -6.29
C PHE A 343 -18.78 7.20 -7.60
N SER A 344 -19.63 8.14 -7.98
CA SER A 344 -19.36 9.03 -9.12
C SER A 344 -18.27 10.04 -8.81
N LEU A 345 -18.19 10.50 -7.55
CA LEU A 345 -17.18 11.45 -7.11
C LEU A 345 -15.76 10.88 -7.20
N SER A 346 -15.57 9.62 -6.81
CA SER A 346 -14.27 8.94 -6.91
C SER A 346 -13.82 8.73 -8.35
N LYS A 347 -14.74 8.43 -9.29
CA LYS A 347 -14.40 8.34 -10.72
C LYS A 347 -14.00 9.69 -11.33
N LEU A 348 -14.46 10.81 -10.75
CA LEU A 348 -14.24 12.16 -11.29
C LEU A 348 -13.11 12.94 -10.60
N HIS A 349 -12.86 12.70 -9.31
CA HIS A 349 -11.95 13.48 -8.46
C HIS A 349 -10.96 12.62 -7.64
N GLY A 350 -10.90 11.30 -7.87
CA GLY A 350 -10.10 10.35 -7.07
C GLY A 350 -10.72 10.01 -5.71
N MET A 351 -10.21 8.95 -5.08
CA MET A 351 -10.60 8.44 -3.76
C MET A 351 -10.26 9.40 -2.64
N ALA A 352 -9.16 10.15 -2.76
CA ALA A 352 -8.80 11.16 -1.76
C ALA A 352 -9.90 12.21 -1.56
N ALA A 353 -10.64 12.55 -2.62
CA ALA A 353 -11.78 13.48 -2.56
C ALA A 353 -13.07 12.86 -1.99
N CYS A 354 -13.09 11.55 -1.74
CA CYS A 354 -14.27 10.84 -1.25
C CYS A 354 -14.38 10.79 0.27
N TYR A 355 -13.36 11.25 0.99
CA TYR A 355 -13.39 11.36 2.44
C TYR A 355 -13.97 12.72 2.89
N PRO A 356 -14.85 12.77 3.91
CA PRO A 356 -15.34 11.65 4.74
C PRO A 356 -16.42 10.81 4.05
N PHE A 357 -16.55 9.55 4.46
CA PHE A 357 -17.61 8.67 3.98
C PHE A 357 -18.94 9.00 4.66
N GLU A 358 -20.03 9.02 3.87
CA GLU A 358 -21.36 9.42 4.33
C GLU A 358 -21.90 8.54 5.47
N ASN A 359 -21.71 7.22 5.35
CA ASN A 359 -22.16 6.25 6.34
C ASN A 359 -21.29 4.98 6.25
N LEU A 360 -21.46 4.09 7.23
CA LEU A 360 -20.68 2.86 7.33
C LEU A 360 -20.82 1.99 6.06
N ARG A 361 -22.03 1.89 5.49
CA ARG A 361 -22.26 1.13 4.26
C ARG A 361 -21.49 1.71 3.08
N ALA A 362 -21.52 3.03 2.91
CA ALA A 362 -20.78 3.72 1.85
C ALA A 362 -19.27 3.55 2.00
N ALA A 363 -18.74 3.58 3.23
CA ALA A 363 -17.33 3.30 3.50
C ALA A 363 -16.94 1.89 3.06
N VAL A 364 -17.75 0.88 3.41
CA VAL A 364 -17.48 -0.52 3.04
C VAL A 364 -17.59 -0.75 1.53
N ASP A 365 -18.64 -0.21 0.91
CA ASP A 365 -18.85 -0.32 -0.54
C ASP A 365 -17.70 0.32 -1.32
N LEU A 366 -17.24 1.51 -0.92
CA LEU A 366 -16.15 2.21 -1.61
C LEU A 366 -14.79 1.51 -1.41
N LEU A 367 -14.45 1.12 -0.18
CA LEU A 367 -13.12 0.58 0.14
C LEU A 367 -12.93 -0.85 -0.36
N PHE A 368 -13.94 -1.70 -0.28
CA PHE A 368 -13.75 -3.15 -0.49
C PHE A 368 -14.26 -3.67 -1.85
N LEU A 369 -15.08 -2.90 -2.57
CA LEU A 369 -15.47 -3.24 -3.95
C LEU A 369 -14.54 -2.62 -5.01
N ARG A 370 -13.69 -1.65 -4.62
CA ARG A 370 -12.71 -0.99 -5.48
C ARG A 370 -11.27 -1.21 -5.04
N GLY A 371 -10.34 -0.90 -5.94
CA GLY A 371 -8.91 -1.16 -5.77
C GLY A 371 -8.59 -2.65 -5.70
N ASN A 372 -7.31 -2.98 -5.81
CA ASN A 372 -6.84 -4.36 -5.76
C ASN A 372 -7.20 -5.05 -4.42
N SER A 373 -7.61 -6.31 -4.47
CA SER A 373 -7.90 -7.15 -3.31
C SER A 373 -6.66 -7.39 -2.44
N ASP A 374 -5.45 -7.28 -2.98
CA ASP A 374 -4.19 -7.43 -2.23
C ASP A 374 -4.02 -6.37 -1.13
N LEU A 375 -4.64 -5.20 -1.29
CA LEU A 375 -4.54 -4.06 -0.36
C LEU A 375 -5.47 -4.18 0.86
N VAL A 376 -5.86 -5.40 1.25
CA VAL A 376 -6.84 -5.63 2.33
C VAL A 376 -6.43 -5.01 3.66
N VAL A 377 -5.13 -5.06 4.00
CA VAL A 377 -4.59 -4.48 5.24
C VAL A 377 -4.72 -2.96 5.21
N SER A 378 -4.38 -2.34 4.08
CA SER A 378 -4.53 -0.89 3.89
C SER A 378 -5.99 -0.46 3.96
N LYS A 379 -6.90 -1.21 3.31
CA LYS A 379 -8.35 -0.96 3.35
C LYS A 379 -8.91 -1.07 4.78
N GLN A 380 -8.46 -2.07 5.55
CA GLN A 380 -8.82 -2.22 6.97
C GLN A 380 -8.28 -1.07 7.84
N ALA A 381 -7.04 -0.62 7.61
CA ALA A 381 -6.46 0.52 8.31
C ALA A 381 -7.21 1.83 8.02
N ILE A 382 -7.61 2.06 6.76
CA ILE A 382 -8.46 3.21 6.39
C ILE A 382 -9.83 3.11 7.06
N PHE A 383 -10.42 1.92 7.13
CA PHE A 383 -11.68 1.73 7.84
C PHE A 383 -11.56 1.97 9.35
N LEU A 384 -10.45 1.57 9.96
CA LEU A 384 -10.13 1.90 11.35
C LEU A 384 -9.97 3.41 11.56
N TYR A 385 -9.26 4.10 10.67
CA TYR A 385 -9.16 5.57 10.68
C TYR A 385 -10.55 6.20 10.67
N TYR A 386 -11.46 5.74 9.80
CA TYR A 386 -12.84 6.21 9.75
C TYR A 386 -13.59 5.98 11.07
N LEU A 387 -13.40 4.82 11.72
CA LEU A 387 -14.00 4.53 13.02
C LEU A 387 -13.44 5.45 14.11
N PHE A 388 -12.13 5.74 14.12
CA PHE A 388 -11.55 6.68 15.06
C PHE A 388 -12.08 8.10 14.84
N ASP A 389 -12.14 8.56 13.60
CA ASP A 389 -12.65 9.90 13.28
C ASP A 389 -14.10 10.10 13.71
N ARG A 390 -14.94 9.08 13.52
CA ARG A 390 -16.33 9.10 13.94
C ARG A 390 -16.51 9.23 15.46
N HIS A 391 -15.60 8.67 16.26
CA HIS A 391 -15.80 8.51 17.70
C HIS A 391 -14.77 9.21 18.59
N TRP A 392 -13.70 9.79 18.04
CA TRP A 392 -12.74 10.57 18.82
C TRP A 392 -13.48 11.67 19.59
N THR A 393 -13.07 11.93 20.85
CA THR A 393 -13.74 12.79 21.85
C THR A 393 -14.99 12.22 22.56
N ILE A 394 -15.52 11.08 22.11
CA ILE A 394 -16.57 10.34 22.84
C ILE A 394 -15.92 9.50 23.96
N PRO A 395 -16.60 9.31 25.12
CA PRO A 395 -16.10 8.43 26.17
C PRO A 395 -15.64 7.07 25.64
N ILE A 396 -14.46 6.64 26.07
CA ILE A 396 -13.78 5.43 25.59
C ILE A 396 -14.67 4.19 25.73
N ASP A 397 -15.47 4.11 26.80
CA ASP A 397 -16.35 2.98 27.10
C ASP A 397 -17.44 2.75 26.04
N GLU A 398 -17.78 3.77 25.24
CA GLU A 398 -18.85 3.69 24.23
C GLU A 398 -18.35 3.10 22.90
N TRP A 399 -17.11 3.39 22.50
CA TRP A 399 -16.61 3.04 21.16
C TRP A 399 -15.47 2.03 21.16
N ARG A 400 -14.68 1.93 22.24
CA ARG A 400 -13.54 1.01 22.32
C ARG A 400 -13.92 -0.46 22.17
N PRO A 401 -15.03 -0.97 22.77
CA PRO A 401 -15.42 -2.37 22.58
C PRO A 401 -15.69 -2.74 21.12
N ILE A 402 -16.14 -1.78 20.30
CA ILE A 402 -16.42 -1.98 18.88
C ILE A 402 -15.11 -2.09 18.09
N VAL A 403 -14.17 -1.19 18.37
CA VAL A 403 -12.85 -1.21 17.74
C VAL A 403 -12.06 -2.46 18.16
N ASP A 404 -12.14 -2.87 19.42
CA ASP A 404 -11.54 -4.10 19.92
C ASP A 404 -12.17 -5.35 19.26
N ASP A 405 -13.51 -5.41 19.11
CA ASP A 405 -14.17 -6.50 18.37
C ASP A 405 -13.77 -6.52 16.89
N PHE A 406 -13.60 -5.36 16.25
CA PHE A 406 -13.10 -5.28 14.88
C PHE A 406 -11.67 -5.83 14.79
N ALA A 407 -10.77 -5.40 15.68
CA ALA A 407 -9.39 -5.86 15.71
C ALA A 407 -9.29 -7.37 15.93
N VAL A 408 -10.09 -7.93 16.84
CA VAL A 408 -10.17 -9.38 17.06
C VAL A 408 -10.74 -10.12 15.85
N THR A 409 -11.81 -9.60 15.24
CA THR A 409 -12.47 -10.25 14.10
C THR A 409 -11.54 -10.36 12.88
N PHE A 410 -10.71 -9.34 12.65
CA PHE A 410 -9.81 -9.27 11.49
C PHE A 410 -8.34 -9.54 11.82
N ASN A 411 -8.04 -10.05 13.03
CA ASN A 411 -6.70 -10.35 13.52
C ASN A 411 -5.71 -9.17 13.40
N ILE A 412 -6.19 -7.96 13.66
CA ILE A 412 -5.37 -6.75 13.63
C ILE A 412 -4.55 -6.69 14.91
N THR A 413 -3.23 -6.54 14.76
CA THR A 413 -2.34 -6.46 15.91
C THR A 413 -2.56 -5.17 16.69
N ARG A 414 -2.27 -5.18 18.00
CA ARG A 414 -2.31 -3.98 18.84
C ARG A 414 -1.44 -2.86 18.26
N HIS A 415 -0.27 -3.21 17.71
CA HIS A 415 0.64 -2.24 17.11
C HIS A 415 -0.02 -1.53 15.91
N SER A 416 -0.56 -2.27 14.95
CA SER A 416 -1.25 -1.70 13.77
C SER A 416 -2.50 -0.89 14.14
N LEU A 417 -3.21 -1.30 15.20
CA LEU A 417 -4.37 -0.58 15.71
C LEU A 417 -3.97 0.80 16.26
N LEU A 418 -2.95 0.84 17.11
CA LEU A 418 -2.43 2.09 17.69
C LEU A 418 -1.78 2.98 16.63
N GLU A 419 -1.10 2.39 15.64
CA GLU A 419 -0.53 3.13 14.52
C GLU A 419 -1.62 3.82 13.69
N SER A 420 -2.70 3.10 13.34
CA SER A 420 -3.86 3.67 12.63
C SER A 420 -4.52 4.80 13.44
N PHE A 421 -4.56 4.64 14.77
CA PHE A 421 -5.08 5.68 15.66
C PHE A 421 -4.18 6.92 15.68
N VAL A 422 -2.86 6.75 15.76
CA VAL A 422 -1.89 7.86 15.71
C VAL A 422 -1.97 8.61 14.39
N PHE A 423 -2.15 7.94 13.24
CA PHE A 423 -2.36 8.63 11.97
C PHE A 423 -3.57 9.56 11.99
N TYR A 424 -4.68 9.10 12.59
CA TYR A 424 -5.85 9.95 12.80
C TYR A 424 -5.55 11.14 13.74
N LEU A 425 -4.90 10.90 14.87
CA LEU A 425 -4.59 11.93 15.85
C LEU A 425 -3.65 13.01 15.30
N LEU A 426 -2.71 12.63 14.41
CA LEU A 426 -1.81 13.58 13.76
C LEU A 426 -2.51 14.45 12.71
N ASP A 427 -3.55 13.92 12.05
CA ASP A 427 -4.41 14.69 11.15
C ASP A 427 -5.36 15.64 11.90
N ASP A 428 -5.83 15.27 13.09
CA ASP A 428 -6.70 16.12 13.91
C ASP A 428 -5.92 17.31 14.49
N HIS A 429 -6.35 18.54 14.20
CA HIS A 429 -5.60 19.76 14.50
C HIS A 429 -5.61 20.18 15.98
N THR A 430 -6.33 19.47 16.87
CA THR A 430 -6.48 19.83 18.29
C THR A 430 -5.26 19.47 19.14
N ASP A 431 -4.95 20.27 20.17
CA ASP A 431 -3.80 20.03 21.05
C ASP A 431 -3.97 18.75 21.90
N GLU A 432 -5.20 18.38 22.21
CA GLU A 432 -5.53 17.12 22.87
C GLU A 432 -5.10 15.91 22.02
N ALA A 433 -5.36 15.93 20.72
CA ALA A 433 -4.94 14.88 19.80
C ALA A 433 -3.41 14.77 19.72
N LEU A 434 -2.70 15.91 19.70
CA LEU A 434 -1.23 15.91 19.69
C LEU A 434 -0.64 15.34 20.98
N LYS A 435 -1.22 15.65 22.14
CA LYS A 435 -0.78 15.10 23.44
C LYS A 435 -0.98 13.59 23.49
N GLU A 436 -2.14 13.10 23.05
CA GLU A 436 -2.43 11.67 23.01
C GLU A 436 -1.50 10.94 22.04
N ALA A 437 -1.30 11.48 20.82
CA ALA A 437 -0.36 10.92 19.87
C ALA A 437 1.06 10.84 20.46
N SER A 438 1.52 11.91 21.12
CA SER A 438 2.84 11.96 21.77
C SER A 438 2.99 10.93 22.89
N HIS A 439 1.90 10.56 23.57
CA HIS A 439 1.91 9.53 24.61
C HIS A 439 2.00 8.11 24.03
N LEU A 440 1.35 7.86 22.89
CA LEU A 440 1.31 6.54 22.23
C LEU A 440 2.56 6.23 21.39
N LEU A 441 3.20 7.26 20.83
CA LEU A 441 4.34 7.13 19.93
C LEU A 441 5.51 6.28 20.49
N PRO A 442 5.91 6.37 21.77
CA PRO A 442 6.95 5.50 22.33
C PRO A 442 6.63 4.01 22.29
N GLU A 443 5.34 3.61 22.29
CA GLU A 443 4.93 2.20 22.21
C GLU A 443 4.99 1.67 20.77
N ILE A 444 4.74 2.52 19.78
CA ILE A 444 4.62 2.11 18.37
C ILE A 444 5.84 2.42 17.51
N ALA A 445 6.68 3.38 17.91
CA ALA A 445 7.81 3.83 17.11
C ALA A 445 8.80 2.68 16.86
N SER A 446 8.99 2.36 15.59
CA SER A 446 9.83 1.27 15.10
C SER A 446 10.59 1.69 13.82
N PRO A 447 11.53 0.87 13.33
CA PRO A 447 12.20 1.11 12.05
C PRO A 447 11.26 1.25 10.84
N ASN A 448 10.07 0.67 10.94
CA ASN A 448 9.05 0.68 9.88
C ASN A 448 8.05 1.84 10.03
N THR A 449 8.25 2.76 10.98
CA THR A 449 7.35 3.91 11.17
C THR A 449 7.31 4.76 9.92
N HIS A 450 6.09 5.17 9.53
CA HIS A 450 5.89 6.00 8.35
C HIS A 450 6.61 7.36 8.47
N PRO A 451 7.41 7.78 7.48
CA PRO A 451 8.25 8.98 7.58
C PRO A 451 7.46 10.28 7.77
N LYS A 452 6.24 10.35 7.23
CA LYS A 452 5.31 11.48 7.44
C LYS A 452 4.96 11.73 8.90
N VAL A 453 5.11 10.75 9.80
CA VAL A 453 4.88 10.95 11.25
C VAL A 453 5.80 12.01 11.82
N ALA A 454 7.10 11.96 11.50
CA ALA A 454 8.06 12.97 11.95
C ALA A 454 7.77 14.35 11.33
N GLN A 455 7.35 14.38 10.06
CA GLN A 455 6.94 15.62 9.39
C GLN A 455 5.70 16.24 10.06
N ALA A 456 4.65 15.46 10.31
CA ALA A 456 3.43 15.93 10.93
C ALA A 456 3.68 16.46 12.35
N LEU A 457 4.52 15.79 13.14
CA LEU A 457 4.92 16.26 14.48
C LEU A 457 5.68 17.59 14.43
N LEU A 458 6.58 17.74 13.45
CA LEU A 458 7.31 18.99 13.22
C LEU A 458 6.37 20.15 12.83
N GLU A 459 5.42 19.90 11.92
CA GLU A 459 4.37 20.87 11.52
C GLU A 459 3.44 21.24 12.69
N ARG A 460 3.29 20.33 13.66
CA ARG A 460 2.55 20.55 14.91
C ARG A 460 3.38 21.22 16.01
N GLN A 461 4.58 21.71 15.69
CA GLN A 461 5.49 22.38 16.64
C GLN A 461 5.91 21.48 17.82
N ASN A 462 5.99 20.16 17.60
CA ASN A 462 6.52 19.21 18.58
C ASN A 462 7.78 18.51 18.05
N PRO A 463 8.92 19.22 17.97
CA PRO A 463 10.16 18.68 17.42
C PRO A 463 10.77 17.59 18.31
N ASP A 464 10.54 17.60 19.63
CA ASP A 464 11.07 16.60 20.55
C ASP A 464 10.48 15.20 20.28
N ALA A 465 9.15 15.12 20.10
CA ALA A 465 8.49 13.87 19.72
C ALA A 465 8.92 13.42 18.32
N ALA A 466 9.06 14.35 17.37
CA ALA A 466 9.57 14.05 16.04
C ALA A 466 10.99 13.45 16.09
N LEU A 467 11.88 14.03 16.90
CA LEU A 467 13.24 13.55 17.09
C LEU A 467 13.27 12.14 17.70
N MET A 468 12.40 11.87 18.67
CA MET A 468 12.25 10.53 19.23
C MET A 468 11.85 9.53 18.15
N VAL A 469 10.87 9.85 17.30
CA VAL A 469 10.44 8.95 16.21
C VAL A 469 11.59 8.69 15.24
N LEU A 470 12.34 9.72 14.85
CA LEU A 470 13.50 9.59 13.97
C LEU A 470 14.57 8.66 14.57
N ARG A 471 14.86 8.81 15.87
CA ARG A 471 15.83 7.95 16.57
C ARG A 471 15.35 6.50 16.65
N CYS A 472 14.08 6.28 16.96
CA CYS A 472 13.47 4.94 17.01
C CYS A 472 13.41 4.27 15.63
N SER A 473 13.43 5.04 14.53
CA SER A 473 13.46 4.48 13.18
C SER A 473 14.78 3.75 12.86
N GLY A 474 15.86 4.03 13.60
CA GLY A 474 17.20 3.49 13.30
C GLY A 474 17.80 3.97 11.97
N LYS A 475 17.08 4.78 11.19
CA LYS A 475 17.56 5.37 9.92
C LYS A 475 18.58 6.50 10.15
N ASP A 476 18.66 7.03 11.38
CA ASP A 476 19.58 8.09 11.80
C ASP A 476 21.06 7.72 11.65
N GLY A 477 21.43 6.44 11.74
CA GLY A 477 22.82 5.99 11.50
C GLY A 477 23.21 5.92 10.02
N GLY A 478 22.28 6.24 9.12
CA GLY A 478 22.39 6.16 7.68
C GLY A 478 22.73 4.77 7.14
N ALA A 479 22.39 3.70 7.87
CA ALA A 479 22.53 2.32 7.37
C ALA A 479 21.66 2.09 6.12
N THR A 480 20.50 2.75 6.07
CA THR A 480 19.53 2.71 4.98
C THR A 480 19.52 4.07 4.26
N LEU A 481 19.37 4.06 2.93
CA LEU A 481 19.17 5.31 2.19
C LEU A 481 17.74 5.83 2.47
N VAL A 482 17.62 7.13 2.68
CA VAL A 482 16.35 7.81 2.93
C VAL A 482 15.94 8.61 1.70
N SER A 483 14.65 8.95 1.57
CA SER A 483 14.20 9.90 0.54
C SER A 483 14.74 11.32 0.83
N PRO A 484 14.86 12.19 -0.20
CA PRO A 484 15.28 13.59 0.01
C PRO A 484 14.40 14.32 1.03
N ARG A 485 13.08 14.08 0.97
CA ARG A 485 12.09 14.66 1.89
C ARG A 485 12.26 14.18 3.33
N GLU A 486 12.56 12.89 3.54
CA GLU A 486 12.92 12.34 4.86
C GLU A 486 14.18 13.00 5.41
N ALA A 487 15.22 13.18 4.57
CA ALA A 487 16.47 13.80 5.00
C ALA A 487 16.28 15.27 5.38
N VAL A 488 15.53 16.04 4.59
CA VAL A 488 15.17 17.43 4.87
C VAL A 488 14.41 17.54 6.19
N THR A 489 13.39 16.69 6.39
CA THR A 489 12.61 16.65 7.65
C THR A 489 13.51 16.35 8.85
N ALA A 490 14.44 15.41 8.70
CA ALA A 490 15.38 15.03 9.76
C ALA A 490 16.38 16.15 10.11
N VAL A 491 16.78 16.99 9.15
CA VAL A 491 17.57 18.21 9.40
C VAL A 491 16.71 19.25 10.12
N ARG A 492 15.49 19.51 9.63
CA ARG A 492 14.55 20.47 10.23
C ARG A 492 14.29 20.16 11.70
N VAL A 493 13.96 18.91 12.02
CA VAL A 493 13.70 18.46 13.39
C VAL A 493 14.89 18.73 14.32
N ARG A 494 16.12 18.43 13.88
CA ARG A 494 17.33 18.63 14.71
C ARG A 494 17.64 20.10 14.95
N VAL A 495 17.48 20.96 13.94
CA VAL A 495 17.66 22.41 14.09
C VAL A 495 16.62 22.97 15.07
N GLU A 496 15.36 22.54 14.95
CA GLU A 496 14.27 22.93 15.85
C GLU A 496 14.48 22.45 17.29
N CYS A 497 15.12 21.30 17.48
CA CYS A 497 15.55 20.82 18.81
C CYS A 497 16.79 21.55 19.36
N GLY A 498 17.36 22.52 18.63
CA GLY A 498 18.60 23.21 19.00
C GLY A 498 19.88 22.39 18.84
N LEU A 499 19.81 21.25 18.14
CA LEU A 499 20.92 20.31 17.93
C LEU A 499 21.69 20.63 16.65
N LEU A 500 22.24 21.86 16.59
CA LEU A 500 22.87 22.41 15.37
C LEU A 500 24.01 21.53 14.83
N THR A 501 24.90 21.06 15.71
CA THR A 501 26.03 20.19 15.33
C THR A 501 25.55 18.83 14.85
N GLU A 502 24.48 18.27 15.46
CA GLU A 502 23.91 16.99 15.04
C GLU A 502 23.27 17.11 13.66
N ALA A 503 22.52 18.19 13.41
CA ALA A 503 21.93 18.50 12.10
C ALA A 503 23.01 18.63 11.02
N PHE A 504 24.10 19.35 11.32
CA PHE A 504 25.24 19.50 10.41
C PHE A 504 25.93 18.16 10.09
N MET A 505 26.17 17.34 11.12
CA MET A 505 26.78 16.01 10.92
C MET A 505 25.86 15.06 10.14
N TYR A 506 24.56 15.12 10.38
CA TYR A 506 23.57 14.33 9.66
C TYR A 506 23.55 14.70 8.17
N GLN A 507 23.48 15.99 7.83
CA GLN A 507 23.53 16.45 6.43
C GLN A 507 24.79 15.93 5.71
N ARG A 508 25.97 16.07 6.34
CA ARG A 508 27.23 15.58 5.77
C ARG A 508 27.26 14.07 5.58
N MET A 509 26.77 13.33 6.56
CA MET A 509 26.70 11.86 6.49
C MET A 509 25.84 11.42 5.29
N ILE A 510 24.69 12.06 5.06
CA ILE A 510 23.82 11.73 3.93
C ILE A 510 24.49 12.08 2.60
N CYS A 511 25.05 13.28 2.46
CA CYS A 511 25.73 13.72 1.23
C CYS A 511 26.93 12.82 0.88
N THR A 512 27.74 12.42 1.87
CA THR A 512 28.88 11.50 1.66
C THR A 512 28.43 10.11 1.20
N LYS A 513 27.38 9.55 1.81
CA LYS A 513 26.84 8.24 1.41
C LYS A 513 26.30 8.22 -0.02
N ILE A 514 25.65 9.30 -0.45
CA ILE A 514 25.15 9.42 -1.83
C ILE A 514 26.31 9.55 -2.81
N LYS A 515 27.35 10.31 -2.45
CA LYS A 515 28.59 10.39 -3.22
C LYS A 515 29.26 9.03 -3.37
N ASP A 516 29.35 8.25 -2.29
CA ASP A 516 29.94 6.90 -2.30
C ASP A 516 29.12 5.91 -3.15
N LYS A 517 27.79 5.98 -3.11
CA LYS A 517 26.91 5.13 -3.93
C LYS A 517 26.94 5.49 -5.42
N LYS A 518 27.10 6.77 -5.77
CA LYS A 518 27.32 7.19 -7.16
C LYS A 518 28.59 6.56 -7.74
N LEU A 519 29.63 6.43 -6.93
CA LEU A 519 30.89 5.79 -7.33
C LEU A 519 30.76 4.27 -7.53
N LEU A 520 29.77 3.62 -6.90
CA LEU A 520 29.46 2.19 -7.06
C LEU A 520 28.49 1.88 -8.24
N GLY A 521 28.02 2.88 -8.99
CA GLY A 521 27.22 2.67 -10.21
C GLY A 521 25.87 1.96 -10.01
N THR A 522 25.27 2.05 -8.83
CA THR A 522 24.18 1.17 -8.40
C THR A 522 22.76 1.75 -8.62
N TYR A 523 22.61 2.95 -9.20
CA TYR A 523 21.31 3.65 -9.33
C TYR A 523 21.18 4.46 -10.63
N ASP A 524 19.93 4.68 -11.03
CA ASP A 524 19.52 5.50 -12.18
C ASP A 524 20.01 6.97 -12.05
N ASP A 525 20.44 7.56 -13.15
CA ASP A 525 21.29 8.77 -13.21
C ASP A 525 20.58 10.07 -12.72
N LEU A 526 19.25 10.04 -12.58
CA LEU A 526 18.42 11.22 -12.28
C LEU A 526 18.14 11.43 -10.77
N THR A 527 18.11 10.38 -9.94
CA THR A 527 17.79 10.47 -8.49
C THR A 527 19.03 10.60 -7.59
N CYS A 528 20.23 10.41 -8.15
CA CYS A 528 21.52 10.37 -7.45
C CYS A 528 22.44 11.57 -7.76
N ASN A 529 21.90 12.75 -8.07
CA ASN A 529 22.74 13.94 -8.20
C ASN A 529 23.18 14.45 -6.82
N TRP A 530 24.35 14.00 -6.35
CA TRP A 530 24.91 14.39 -5.05
C TRP A 530 24.99 15.92 -4.86
N LEU A 531 25.21 16.69 -5.93
CA LEU A 531 25.23 18.16 -5.88
C LEU A 531 23.86 18.74 -5.52
N LEU A 532 22.79 18.16 -6.06
CA LEU A 532 21.41 18.55 -5.74
C LEU A 532 21.09 18.26 -4.28
N TRP A 533 21.56 17.14 -3.75
CA TRP A 533 21.39 16.80 -2.33
C TRP A 533 22.13 17.76 -1.39
N VAL A 534 23.37 18.14 -1.74
CA VAL A 534 24.13 19.16 -1.01
C VAL A 534 23.40 20.50 -1.09
N GLU A 535 22.95 20.90 -2.28
CA GLU A 535 22.20 22.14 -2.46
C GLU A 535 20.95 22.18 -1.60
N VAL A 536 20.08 21.17 -1.69
CA VAL A 536 18.82 21.13 -0.94
C VAL A 536 19.09 21.11 0.56
N LEU A 537 19.92 20.19 1.07
CA LEU A 537 20.12 20.05 2.51
C LEU A 537 20.86 21.23 3.14
N VAL A 538 21.87 21.79 2.47
CA VAL A 538 22.62 22.94 2.99
C VAL A 538 21.77 24.21 2.94
N THR A 539 21.07 24.44 1.82
CA THR A 539 20.18 25.60 1.68
C THR A 539 19.11 25.57 2.76
N ASP A 540 18.45 24.44 2.96
CA ASP A 540 17.40 24.32 3.97
C ASP A 540 17.95 24.50 5.40
N PHE A 541 19.10 23.88 5.71
CA PHE A 541 19.78 24.07 7.00
C PHE A 541 20.12 25.55 7.28
N VAL A 542 20.70 26.24 6.30
CA VAL A 542 21.10 27.66 6.43
C VAL A 542 19.87 28.55 6.59
N CYS A 543 18.86 28.38 5.75
CA CYS A 543 17.60 29.12 5.83
C CYS A 543 16.90 28.95 7.19
N LEU A 544 16.91 27.73 7.75
CA LEU A 544 16.37 27.47 9.09
C LEU A 544 17.17 28.16 10.19
N CYS A 545 18.50 28.12 10.11
CA CYS A 545 19.37 28.81 11.07
C CYS A 545 19.16 30.33 11.02
N ILE A 546 18.93 30.90 9.84
CA ILE A 546 18.58 32.32 9.68
C ILE A 546 17.24 32.62 10.38
N ARG A 547 16.18 31.84 10.09
CA ARG A 547 14.85 32.02 10.71
C ARG A 547 14.88 31.90 12.23
N ARG A 548 15.74 31.03 12.78
CA ARG A 548 15.89 30.80 14.23
C ARG A 548 16.97 31.67 14.88
N ASN A 549 17.59 32.58 14.14
CA ASN A 549 18.67 33.46 14.62
C ASN A 549 19.85 32.70 15.25
N LEU A 550 20.27 31.60 14.59
CA LEU A 550 21.40 30.74 14.97
C LEU A 550 22.63 30.92 14.05
N VAL A 551 22.64 32.00 13.27
CA VAL A 551 23.66 32.24 12.22
C VAL A 551 25.06 32.41 12.82
N ASP A 552 25.17 33.03 13.99
CA ASP A 552 26.42 33.20 14.74
C ASP A 552 27.13 31.88 15.04
N ARG A 553 26.39 30.85 15.47
CA ARG A 553 26.93 29.51 15.73
C ARG A 553 27.10 28.70 14.44
N MET A 554 26.25 28.95 13.46
CA MET A 554 26.29 28.25 12.17
C MET A 554 27.57 28.58 11.38
N ILE A 555 28.01 29.84 11.40
CA ILE A 555 29.23 30.26 10.67
C ILE A 555 30.53 29.69 11.26
N GLU A 556 30.50 29.22 12.51
CA GLU A 556 31.63 28.57 13.19
C GLU A 556 31.84 27.12 12.75
N LEU A 557 30.85 26.50 12.08
CA LEU A 557 30.92 25.11 11.63
C LEU A 557 31.99 24.91 10.52
N PRO A 558 32.58 23.71 10.40
CA PRO A 558 33.65 23.45 9.44
C PRO A 558 33.12 23.16 8.02
N TRP A 559 32.61 24.18 7.34
CA TRP A 559 32.10 24.14 5.96
C TRP A 559 33.18 23.78 4.92
N ASN A 560 32.83 22.95 3.93
CA ASN A 560 33.70 22.67 2.77
C ASN A 560 33.33 23.58 1.58
N SER A 561 34.12 23.53 0.49
CA SER A 561 33.89 24.37 -0.69
C SER A 561 32.54 24.12 -1.37
N ASP A 562 32.06 22.87 -1.37
CA ASP A 562 30.81 22.48 -2.00
C ASP A 562 29.58 22.95 -1.21
N GLU A 563 29.69 23.03 0.11
CA GLU A 563 28.64 23.53 0.99
C GLU A 563 28.68 25.07 1.10
N GLU A 564 29.89 25.65 1.13
CA GLU A 564 30.09 27.09 1.31
C GLU A 564 29.42 27.91 0.20
N LYS A 565 29.40 27.41 -1.04
CA LYS A 565 28.69 28.09 -2.15
C LYS A 565 27.22 28.34 -1.83
N HIS A 566 26.54 27.38 -1.22
CA HIS A 566 25.13 27.49 -0.86
C HIS A 566 24.95 28.36 0.39
N LEU A 567 25.85 28.27 1.37
CA LEU A 567 25.88 29.17 2.53
C LEU A 567 26.06 30.63 2.12
N HIS A 568 27.01 30.91 1.22
CA HIS A 568 27.25 32.24 0.70
C HIS A 568 26.00 32.78 0.00
N LYS A 569 25.45 32.00 -0.92
CA LYS A 569 24.24 32.36 -1.68
C LYS A 569 23.10 32.75 -0.73
N CYS A 570 22.76 31.87 0.23
CA CYS A 570 21.66 32.12 1.17
C CYS A 570 21.90 33.35 2.05
N LEU A 571 23.06 33.46 2.71
CA LEU A 571 23.33 34.60 3.60
C LEU A 571 23.39 35.93 2.83
N PHE A 572 23.89 35.90 1.59
CA PHE A 572 23.96 37.07 0.73
C PHE A 572 22.58 37.50 0.25
N GLU A 573 21.76 36.57 -0.27
CA GLU A 573 20.38 36.83 -0.71
C GLU A 573 19.53 37.38 0.45
N PHE A 574 19.56 36.76 1.63
CA PHE A 574 18.85 37.27 2.82
C PHE A 574 19.36 38.63 3.27
N GLY A 575 20.66 38.90 3.15
CA GLY A 575 21.25 40.21 3.46
C GLY A 575 20.86 41.30 2.46
N MET A 576 20.56 40.92 1.20
CA MET A 576 20.04 41.85 0.19
C MET A 576 18.56 42.14 0.39
N ASP A 577 17.77 41.12 0.73
CA ASP A 577 16.32 41.23 0.94
C ASP A 577 15.97 42.02 2.20
N ASP A 578 16.73 41.82 3.30
CA ASP A 578 16.61 42.61 4.53
C ASP A 578 17.96 43.21 4.96
N PRO A 579 18.33 44.39 4.43
CA PRO A 579 19.56 45.10 4.80
C PRO A 579 19.61 45.50 6.29
N SER A 580 18.48 45.46 7.00
CA SER A 580 18.41 45.77 8.44
C SER A 580 18.78 44.59 9.35
N SER A 581 18.94 43.41 8.75
CA SER A 581 19.31 42.17 9.42
C SER A 581 20.83 42.04 9.59
N ALA A 582 21.26 41.38 10.68
CA ALA A 582 22.68 41.11 10.93
C ALA A 582 23.27 40.04 10.00
N VAL A 583 22.43 39.34 9.23
CA VAL A 583 22.81 38.20 8.37
C VAL A 583 23.90 38.56 7.36
N GLY A 584 23.76 39.68 6.64
CA GLY A 584 24.78 40.13 5.68
C GLY A 584 26.12 40.49 6.36
N SER A 585 26.07 41.11 7.53
CA SER A 585 27.26 41.41 8.32
C SER A 585 27.94 40.13 8.85
N LEU A 586 27.16 39.10 9.22
CA LEU A 586 27.68 37.81 9.65
C LEU A 586 28.36 37.04 8.50
N LEU A 587 27.94 37.22 7.25
CA LEU A 587 28.65 36.68 6.08
C LEU A 587 30.05 37.31 5.94
N VAL A 588 30.21 38.60 6.23
CA VAL A 588 31.53 39.23 6.24
C VAL A 588 32.38 38.66 7.39
N VAL A 589 31.79 38.49 8.58
CA VAL A 589 32.47 37.86 9.73
C VAL A 589 32.91 36.42 9.40
N TYR A 590 32.10 35.64 8.69
CA TYR A 590 32.44 34.28 8.24
C TYR A 590 33.77 34.24 7.47
N TYR A 591 33.98 35.19 6.54
CA TYR A 591 35.21 35.29 5.76
C TYR A 591 36.39 35.82 6.58
N LEU A 592 36.15 36.79 7.46
CA LEU A 592 37.19 37.33 8.35
C LEU A 592 37.73 36.27 9.31
N GLN A 593 36.85 35.45 9.92
CA GLN A 593 37.24 34.35 10.80
C GLN A 593 38.12 33.29 10.10
N ARG A 594 38.01 33.19 8.77
CA ARG A 594 38.78 32.25 7.93
C ARG A 594 39.98 32.91 7.23
N TYR A 595 40.34 34.14 7.63
CA TYR A 595 41.46 34.90 7.05
C TYR A 595 41.32 35.19 5.54
N ARG A 596 40.10 35.18 5.02
CA ARG A 596 39.76 35.41 3.60
C ARG A 596 39.33 36.86 3.38
N TYR A 597 40.30 37.76 3.52
CA TYR A 597 40.06 39.21 3.56
C TYR A 597 39.59 39.80 2.22
N ASN A 598 39.98 39.22 1.09
CA ASN A 598 39.56 39.68 -0.23
C ASN A 598 38.05 39.45 -0.44
N GLU A 599 37.56 38.26 -0.09
CA GLU A 599 36.15 37.91 -0.17
C GLU A 599 35.31 38.71 0.82
N ALA A 600 35.82 38.92 2.05
CA ALA A 600 35.18 39.78 3.04
C ALA A 600 34.97 41.21 2.50
N TYR A 601 35.98 41.78 1.83
CA TYR A 601 35.90 43.10 1.21
C TYR A 601 34.91 43.13 0.04
N GLN A 602 34.93 42.14 -0.85
CA GLN A 602 34.01 42.08 -1.99
C GLN A 602 32.55 42.00 -1.55
N VAL A 603 32.25 41.20 -0.52
CA VAL A 603 30.91 41.09 0.05
C VAL A 603 30.49 42.42 0.70
N ASP A 604 31.38 43.05 1.49
CA ASP A 604 31.10 44.35 2.12
C ASP A 604 30.77 45.44 1.08
N CYS A 605 31.53 45.53 -0.02
CA CYS A 605 31.23 46.48 -1.09
C CYS A 605 29.85 46.26 -1.72
N LYS A 606 29.49 44.99 -1.97
CA LYS A 606 28.18 44.65 -2.54
C LYS A 606 27.04 44.99 -1.57
N LEU A 607 27.19 44.66 -0.29
CA LEU A 607 26.20 44.97 0.74
C LEU A 607 26.05 46.48 0.94
N GLN A 608 27.15 47.24 0.95
CA GLN A 608 27.09 48.71 1.06
C GLN A 608 26.31 49.35 -0.10
N ALA A 609 26.49 48.88 -1.33
CA ALA A 609 25.74 49.39 -2.48
C ALA A 609 24.22 49.18 -2.33
N VAL A 610 23.82 48.03 -1.80
CA VAL A 610 22.39 47.71 -1.54
C VAL A 610 21.85 48.49 -0.35
N GLU A 611 22.63 48.62 0.73
CA GLU A 611 22.26 49.43 1.90
C GLU A 611 22.10 50.91 1.53
N GLU A 612 22.98 51.49 0.72
CA GLU A 612 22.87 52.87 0.26
C GLU A 612 21.60 53.09 -0.59
N ASP A 613 21.29 52.17 -1.51
CA ASP A 613 20.04 52.21 -2.27
C ASP A 613 18.80 52.07 -1.38
N PHE A 614 18.83 51.16 -0.40
CA PHE A 614 17.76 50.97 0.57
C PHE A 614 17.53 52.23 1.42
N MET A 615 18.61 52.86 1.88
CA MET A 615 18.57 54.09 2.68
C MET A 615 18.02 55.30 1.91
N LEU A 616 18.24 55.36 0.59
CA LEU A 616 17.66 56.40 -0.27
C LEU A 616 16.15 56.21 -0.47
N LYS A 617 15.67 54.96 -0.46
CA LYS A 617 14.27 54.60 -0.70
C LYS A 617 13.43 54.55 0.59
N ASN A 618 14.03 54.20 1.72
CA ASN A 618 13.33 54.00 2.98
C ASN A 618 13.13 55.33 3.72
N ARG A 619 11.91 55.56 4.22
CA ARG A 619 11.53 56.79 4.96
C ARG A 619 11.54 56.61 6.48
N ASN A 620 11.89 55.42 6.97
CA ASN A 620 11.98 55.15 8.40
C ASN A 620 13.38 55.48 8.92
N ASP A 621 13.48 56.55 9.70
CA ASP A 621 14.75 57.04 10.26
C ASP A 621 15.39 56.05 11.24
N GLU A 622 14.61 55.27 11.98
CA GLU A 622 15.12 54.34 13.00
C GLU A 622 15.84 53.13 12.37
N ILE A 623 15.20 52.52 11.37
CA ILE A 623 15.81 51.44 10.57
C ILE A 623 17.06 51.97 9.86
N SER A 624 16.99 53.20 9.37
CA SER A 624 18.10 53.83 8.66
C SER A 624 19.33 54.05 9.56
N ILE A 625 19.11 54.50 10.80
CA ILE A 625 20.20 54.63 11.79
C ILE A 625 20.81 53.26 12.11
N LYS A 626 19.98 52.22 12.27
CA LYS A 626 20.45 50.85 12.54
C LYS A 626 21.33 50.32 11.40
N VAL A 627 20.86 50.41 10.15
CA VAL A 627 21.61 49.99 8.96
C VAL A 627 22.94 50.74 8.87
N ARG A 628 22.94 52.07 9.05
CA ARG A 628 24.16 52.88 9.04
C ARG A 628 25.15 52.46 10.12
N SER A 629 24.68 52.19 11.33
CA SER A 629 25.53 51.75 12.43
C SER A 629 26.19 50.39 12.13
N MET A 630 25.41 49.44 11.61
CA MET A 630 25.91 48.11 11.24
C MET A 630 26.92 48.17 10.09
N SER A 631 26.62 48.98 9.07
CA SER A 631 27.49 49.22 7.92
C SER A 631 28.82 49.86 8.33
N GLN A 632 28.78 50.88 9.20
CA GLN A 632 29.98 51.53 9.74
C GLN A 632 30.85 50.58 10.58
N TRP A 633 30.22 49.77 11.43
CA TRP A 633 30.93 48.77 12.22
C TRP A 633 31.61 47.73 11.33
N ARG A 634 30.87 47.19 10.34
CA ARG A 634 31.38 46.21 9.37
C ARG A 634 32.54 46.78 8.55
N LYS A 635 32.40 48.01 8.06
CA LYS A 635 33.47 48.74 7.34
C LYS A 635 34.71 48.95 8.18
N GLY A 636 34.54 49.25 9.47
CA GLY A 636 35.64 49.34 10.43
C GLY A 636 36.44 48.04 10.53
N LEU A 637 35.76 46.89 10.68
CA LEU A 637 36.41 45.58 10.70
C LEU A 637 37.10 45.23 9.38
N VAL A 638 36.42 45.48 8.25
CA VAL A 638 36.97 45.19 6.93
C VAL A 638 38.21 46.05 6.66
N SER A 639 38.18 47.34 6.99
CA SER A 639 39.34 48.24 6.82
C SER A 639 40.57 47.77 7.58
N GLN A 640 40.41 47.38 8.85
CA GLN A 640 41.48 46.79 9.65
C GLN A 640 42.01 45.48 9.06
N SER A 641 41.14 44.67 8.45
CA SER A 641 41.53 43.42 7.80
C SER A 641 42.26 43.63 6.46
N VAL A 642 41.90 44.68 5.71
CA VAL A 642 42.57 45.05 4.46
C VAL A 642 43.98 45.56 4.71
N ASP A 643 44.22 46.24 5.84
CA ASP A 643 45.56 46.67 6.24
C ASP A 643 46.51 45.48 6.53
N LEU A 644 45.95 44.30 6.83
CA LEU A 644 46.72 43.06 7.02
C LEU A 644 47.08 42.35 5.70
N LEU A 645 46.54 42.78 4.55
CA LEU A 645 46.86 42.20 3.25
C LEU A 645 48.22 42.68 2.72
N PRO A 646 48.93 41.86 1.91
CA PRO A 646 50.12 42.30 1.19
C PRO A 646 49.88 43.55 0.32
N GLU A 647 50.86 44.46 0.26
CA GLU A 647 50.75 45.76 -0.44
C GLU A 647 50.29 45.65 -1.91
N ILE A 648 50.67 44.56 -2.60
CA ILE A 648 50.27 44.28 -3.99
C ILE A 648 48.75 44.01 -4.09
N LEU A 649 48.17 43.34 -3.10
CA LEU A 649 46.73 43.09 -3.04
C LEU A 649 45.96 44.32 -2.57
N GLN A 650 46.53 45.11 -1.64
CA GLN A 650 45.96 46.40 -1.26
C GLN A 650 45.88 47.37 -2.45
N GLN A 651 46.91 47.41 -3.30
CA GLN A 651 46.92 48.23 -4.52
C GLN A 651 45.91 47.72 -5.56
N LYS A 652 45.72 46.40 -5.71
CA LYS A 652 44.70 45.82 -6.59
C LYS A 652 43.27 46.06 -6.09
N LEU A 653 43.04 45.99 -4.77
CA LEU A 653 41.77 46.33 -4.12
C LEU A 653 41.40 47.81 -4.34
N LYS A 654 42.37 48.72 -4.17
CA LYS A 654 42.21 50.16 -4.42
C LYS A 654 42.02 50.50 -5.90
N ALA A 655 42.50 49.65 -6.81
CA ALA A 655 42.37 49.81 -8.25
C ALA A 655 41.07 49.22 -8.85
N GLY A 656 40.23 48.55 -8.03
CA GLY A 656 38.94 47.98 -8.48
C GLY A 656 39.05 46.75 -9.39
N ASN A 657 40.24 46.18 -9.57
CA ASN A 657 40.49 45.05 -10.48
C ASN A 657 40.66 43.75 -9.69
N LEU A 658 39.55 43.10 -9.34
CA LEU A 658 39.56 41.74 -8.80
C LEU A 658 38.65 40.82 -9.62
N PRO A 659 39.00 39.53 -9.75
CA PRO A 659 38.06 38.55 -10.28
C PRO A 659 36.83 38.52 -9.35
N GLU A 660 35.65 38.59 -9.95
CA GLU A 660 34.39 38.33 -9.26
C GLU A 660 34.48 36.98 -8.54
N ILE A 661 33.86 36.90 -7.36
CA ILE A 661 33.67 35.67 -6.59
C ILE A 661 33.33 34.54 -7.58
N GLY A 662 34.23 33.58 -7.76
CA GLY A 662 34.13 32.48 -8.73
C GLY A 662 33.05 31.44 -8.40
N ILE A 663 31.99 31.85 -7.72
CA ILE A 663 30.90 31.00 -7.24
C ILE A 663 29.64 31.17 -8.12
N LEU A 664 29.62 32.10 -9.08
CA LEU A 664 28.43 32.48 -9.87
C LEU A 664 28.51 32.19 -11.39
N ARG A 665 29.45 31.38 -11.88
CA ARG A 665 29.41 30.94 -13.30
C ARG A 665 28.87 29.52 -13.43
N ASP A 666 27.55 29.38 -13.39
CA ASP A 666 26.86 28.23 -13.98
C ASP A 666 26.42 28.59 -15.40
N SER A 667 27.31 28.37 -16.37
CA SER A 667 26.98 28.03 -17.76
C SER A 667 28.28 27.88 -18.55
N GLU A 668 28.76 26.65 -18.69
CA GLU A 668 29.32 26.06 -19.92
C GLU A 668 30.14 24.82 -19.56
N ILE A 669 29.56 23.66 -19.85
CA ILE A 669 30.25 22.38 -19.91
C ILE A 669 31.32 22.50 -21.01
N SER A 670 32.59 22.43 -20.64
CA SER A 670 33.66 22.02 -21.55
C SER A 670 34.79 21.39 -20.75
N GLU A 671 34.92 20.07 -20.91
CA GLU A 671 36.09 19.30 -20.51
C GLU A 671 37.33 19.89 -21.18
N VAL A 672 38.16 20.59 -20.40
CA VAL A 672 39.52 20.95 -20.82
C VAL A 672 40.48 20.36 -19.80
N GLN A 673 41.12 19.25 -20.21
CA GLN A 673 42.34 18.75 -19.58
C GLN A 673 43.35 19.89 -19.45
N SER A 674 43.76 20.20 -18.22
CA SER A 674 44.89 21.10 -17.98
C SER A 674 45.87 20.46 -17.00
N ASN A 675 46.99 20.01 -17.56
CA ASN A 675 48.22 19.73 -16.83
C ASN A 675 48.78 21.05 -16.28
N LEU A 676 48.80 21.22 -14.96
CA LEU A 676 49.64 22.21 -14.23
C LEU A 676 49.95 21.67 -12.81
N PRO A 677 51.08 22.06 -12.20
CA PRO A 677 51.87 21.25 -11.28
C PRO A 677 51.31 21.17 -9.85
N LYS A 678 51.63 20.05 -9.18
CA LYS A 678 51.34 19.76 -7.77
C LYS A 678 51.64 20.95 -6.86
N VAL A 679 50.61 21.54 -6.30
CA VAL A 679 50.69 22.42 -5.13
C VAL A 679 50.85 21.53 -3.90
N GLN A 680 51.91 21.77 -3.11
CA GLN A 680 52.20 21.07 -1.86
C GLN A 680 51.07 21.27 -0.85
N GLU A 681 50.62 20.17 -0.26
CA GLU A 681 49.76 20.16 0.92
C GLU A 681 50.42 20.96 2.07
N PRO A 682 49.67 21.81 2.79
CA PRO A 682 50.16 22.32 4.07
C PRO A 682 50.08 21.19 5.12
N VAL A 683 51.26 20.68 5.47
CA VAL A 683 51.48 19.82 6.64
C VAL A 683 51.11 20.59 7.91
N PHE A 684 49.98 20.26 8.54
CA PHE A 684 49.73 20.59 9.95
C PHE A 684 49.28 19.35 10.70
N GLY A 685 50.29 18.64 11.23
CA GLY A 685 50.13 17.47 12.07
C GLY A 685 51.47 17.12 12.73
N SER A 686 52.06 18.05 13.49
CA SER A 686 53.29 17.76 14.26
C SER A 686 53.71 18.81 15.31
N LEU A 687 52.82 19.69 15.79
CA LEU A 687 53.21 20.70 16.80
C LEU A 687 52.27 20.87 18.00
N LEU A 688 51.56 19.80 18.41
CA LEU A 688 50.86 19.76 19.71
C LEU A 688 51.06 18.41 20.42
N PHE A 689 52.31 17.99 20.59
CA PHE A 689 52.70 17.07 21.67
C PHE A 689 54.14 17.38 22.06
N ASN A 690 54.32 18.17 23.12
CA ASN A 690 55.53 18.17 23.95
C ASN A 690 55.12 18.58 25.37
N ALA A 691 54.66 17.58 26.13
CA ALA A 691 54.56 17.67 27.57
C ALA A 691 55.99 17.57 28.17
N PRO A 692 56.32 18.34 29.22
CA PRO A 692 57.62 18.23 29.86
C PRO A 692 57.71 16.96 30.72
N ASN A 693 58.75 16.17 30.47
CA ASN A 693 59.15 15.02 31.28
C ASN A 693 59.53 15.46 32.71
N LEU A 694 58.80 14.94 33.71
CA LEU A 694 59.29 14.77 35.07
C LEU A 694 59.33 13.27 35.37
N GLN A 695 60.53 12.79 35.70
CA GLN A 695 60.87 11.39 35.91
C GLN A 695 60.22 10.81 37.19
N LEU A 696 59.66 9.62 37.01
CA LEU A 696 59.82 8.40 37.81
C LEU A 696 59.68 8.49 39.34
N GLN A 697 58.63 7.86 39.88
CA GLN A 697 58.82 6.88 40.97
C GLN A 697 57.72 5.81 40.92
N SER A 698 58.17 4.58 40.71
CA SER A 698 57.43 3.35 40.91
C SER A 698 57.06 3.18 42.38
N ASN A 699 55.85 2.69 42.67
CA ASN A 699 55.65 1.61 43.65
C ASN A 699 54.24 1.03 43.48
N GLY A 700 54.19 -0.30 43.34
CA GLY A 700 52.96 -1.07 43.19
C GLY A 700 52.32 -1.44 44.52
N PHE A 701 51.49 -2.48 44.41
CA PHE A 701 50.73 -3.23 45.42
C PHE A 701 49.25 -2.85 45.57
N LEU A 702 48.44 -3.67 44.87
CA LEU A 702 47.46 -4.62 45.44
C LEU A 702 46.60 -4.14 46.64
N HIS A 703 45.28 -4.26 46.43
CA HIS A 703 44.17 -4.57 47.37
C HIS A 703 44.59 -5.26 48.69
N PRO A 704 43.76 -5.29 49.78
CA PRO A 704 42.27 -5.26 49.85
C PRO A 704 41.76 -4.55 51.16
N PRO A 705 40.69 -4.98 51.87
CA PRO A 705 39.26 -5.18 51.53
C PRO A 705 38.29 -4.40 52.47
N SER A 706 37.05 -4.18 52.01
CA SER A 706 35.79 -4.71 52.60
C SER A 706 34.60 -4.17 51.83
#